data_AF-A0A223MAC3-F1
#
_entry.id   AF-A0A223MAC3-F1
#
_cell.length_a   1.000
_cell.length_b   1.000
_cell.length_c   1.000
_cell.angle_alpha   90.00
_cell.angle_beta   90.00
_cell.angle_gamma   90.00
#
_symmetry.space_group_name_H-M   'P 1'
#
loop_
_entity.id
_entity.type
_entity.pdbx_description
1 polymer ?
#
loop_
_entity_poly.entity_id
_entity_poly.type
_entity_poly.pdbx_seq_one_letter_code
_entity_poly.pdbx_strand_id
1 'polypeptide(L)'
;MIKKLPFFLTAAVIPLPFLSISFQKNNDYFEINELVNPVTKSESASFTAIIRNFEVDRNANSVYFEWIKDKNYNKNKEVRKLESYWFDKQIANKIYLPGSKPEISQEKYALEYCPNLENCRNWQFYRDEKKFRNWKQETIFNLYGEYDKSIFDRISLIVAGIRKSTNIKYEFDISESLNKDIKEKFSRLEKNFGANNFRISNIVYRIGFEIMENEIKDFTINFKFDYQYQKPVLKLNTELKEYLGGLRKKFDNEVLNNNKIILPISTNDENGNGIRNFSLNPKSEILGEIQKKIEEYSKLLFKDQKKYNSSLKFNIKSDTKIEFLLHFQHPDDKNYYDFKLKDNVNIDFLTNIVENQDKFWERLTIIPGKIYEQKDYTPKIDKPIEILKAKNKERKQNFDYIYGGKWEYHDKIKLNFFADEKENEILYVNDKPIDVLDRNFNYELEDLRLDQKDKKNAINKYKVEIKKFEKSDKTQDNSKIIAVYEIEFVIKAANSIMDIKWFAWDPQNNKEQQKLIEPYLKDASGNLVYDQLGLKIKNPKFDPLIDKETGTKKEILWVSTGNNFDSLPENSNFAQLPSEISRLKSGFNADFGFIAEGSVSGKGANITLNSAVENEKISSYRYKINPNNHEKFELLSKKDHKSEKFDITNSTNKYFSNSGIWLFSSNFEKGTSSYKIVAIGENSNSQLFSQIFPNKAIIPFWESKVGQILSQTLMLQKMSWDDIKKLSYEKILLYWRNFIENLVKKQTIKKINAKLDSSNLIKNRIISAIKKKKIIGNSQNSKFKLGKNNTILEINPEMQADLLKIMIGDIDEIAGNELKIENIIENQDGTFNFKINIINKNEKKNGLLGKNDGKFTFKNINISETDQYENKTKIDFKLDKINLLSGEKNTNNYAEIINYFYSQENGDKVDIVLEEEDNKIFANFKVKDEFKNNFFLQKPFILLRKLPETSEIIEEWQNIFEKLDISRINLAGVSNPEKAKKFILDEIEKVELRKNISLMLILLS
;
A
#
# COMPACT_ATOMS: atom_id res chain seq x y z
N MET A 1 23.44 66.86 1.96
CA MET A 1 22.47 66.12 2.80
C MET A 1 21.95 64.93 2.00
N ILE A 2 22.55 63.75 2.21
CA ILE A 2 22.21 62.50 1.51
C ILE A 2 21.50 61.62 2.53
N LYS A 3 20.16 61.55 2.45
CA LYS A 3 19.40 60.63 3.30
C LYS A 3 19.62 59.21 2.81
N LYS A 4 20.28 58.41 3.66
CA LYS A 4 20.31 56.95 3.64
C LYS A 4 18.87 56.42 3.49
N LEU A 5 18.63 55.52 2.53
CA LEU A 5 17.49 54.60 2.56
C LEU A 5 18.01 53.19 2.90
N PRO A 6 17.28 52.41 3.72
CA PRO A 6 17.81 51.20 4.35
C PRO A 6 17.74 49.98 3.42
N PHE A 7 18.83 49.22 3.38
CA PHE A 7 18.88 47.82 3.01
C PHE A 7 18.02 47.01 4.00
N PHE A 8 16.85 46.51 3.59
CA PHE A 8 16.22 45.28 4.11
C PHE A 8 15.17 44.79 3.11
N LEU A 9 15.62 44.12 2.04
CA LEU A 9 14.79 43.19 1.28
C LEU A 9 14.81 41.86 2.03
N THR A 10 13.78 41.56 2.83
CA THR A 10 13.56 40.20 3.32
C THR A 10 12.86 39.41 2.23
N ALA A 11 13.63 38.74 1.37
CA ALA A 11 13.10 37.61 0.63
C ALA A 11 12.73 36.54 1.66
N ALA A 12 11.47 36.50 2.08
CA ALA A 12 10.94 35.37 2.82
C ALA A 12 10.80 34.23 1.82
N VAL A 13 11.90 33.53 1.54
CA VAL A 13 11.87 32.24 0.88
C VAL A 13 11.17 31.32 1.86
N ILE A 14 9.96 30.85 1.51
CA ILE A 14 9.34 29.74 2.24
C ILE A 14 9.93 28.49 1.58
N PRO A 15 10.90 27.79 2.20
CA PRO A 15 11.39 26.53 1.65
C PRO A 15 10.27 25.49 1.75
N LEU A 16 9.52 25.29 0.66
CA LEU A 16 8.77 24.07 0.43
C LEU A 16 9.74 22.97 -0.07
N PRO A 17 9.46 21.69 0.19
CA PRO A 17 10.48 20.69 0.52
C PRO A 17 11.30 20.32 -0.71
N PHE A 18 12.57 20.74 -0.72
CA PHE A 18 13.51 20.35 -1.77
C PHE A 18 14.14 18.98 -1.52
N LEU A 19 14.09 18.43 -0.30
CA LEU A 19 14.72 17.14 0.02
C LEU A 19 13.98 16.39 1.13
N SER A 20 13.00 15.57 0.74
CA SER A 20 12.58 14.41 1.52
C SER A 20 13.03 13.14 0.80
N ILE A 21 14.32 13.04 0.49
CA ILE A 21 14.85 11.76 -0.01
C ILE A 21 15.04 10.84 1.20
N SER A 22 13.95 10.23 1.64
CA SER A 22 13.99 9.00 2.43
C SER A 22 14.71 7.95 1.60
N PHE A 23 15.93 7.62 1.97
CA PHE A 23 16.69 6.58 1.30
C PHE A 23 16.39 5.17 1.81
N GLN A 24 15.55 5.02 2.82
CA GLN A 24 15.02 3.74 3.21
C GLN A 24 13.53 3.68 2.89
N LYS A 25 13.23 3.31 1.64
CA LYS A 25 12.14 2.33 1.52
C LYS A 25 12.71 1.04 2.12
N ASN A 26 11.94 0.37 2.95
CA ASN A 26 12.24 -0.94 3.57
C ASN A 26 12.58 -2.08 2.57
N ASN A 27 12.85 -1.78 1.30
CA ASN A 27 13.03 -2.72 0.20
C ASN A 27 14.35 -2.56 -0.59
N ASP A 28 15.27 -1.65 -0.24
CA ASP A 28 16.60 -1.61 -0.88
C ASP A 28 17.45 -2.78 -0.34
N TYR A 29 17.22 -3.97 -0.87
CA TYR A 29 17.95 -5.19 -0.53
C TYR A 29 19.41 -5.11 -1.02
N PHE A 30 20.37 -5.42 -0.14
CA PHE A 30 21.77 -5.54 -0.52
C PHE A 30 22.01 -6.91 -1.20
N GLU A 31 22.37 -6.92 -2.49
CA GLU A 31 22.72 -8.15 -3.22
C GLU A 31 24.21 -8.18 -3.57
N ILE A 32 24.90 -9.22 -3.08
CA ILE A 32 26.29 -9.49 -3.44
C ILE A 32 26.25 -10.19 -4.81
N ASN A 33 26.65 -9.44 -5.85
CA ASN A 33 26.89 -9.89 -7.23
C ASN A 33 25.81 -9.62 -8.28
N GLU A 34 25.25 -8.42 -8.33
CA GLU A 34 24.91 -7.85 -9.65
C GLU A 34 25.84 -6.67 -9.92
N LEU A 35 26.30 -6.54 -11.16
CA LEU A 35 26.82 -5.27 -11.67
C LEU A 35 25.65 -4.29 -11.62
N VAL A 36 25.42 -3.71 -10.44
CA VAL A 36 24.34 -2.74 -10.25
C VAL A 36 24.78 -1.49 -11.00
N ASN A 37 24.24 -1.32 -12.21
CA ASN A 37 24.28 -0.03 -12.89
C ASN A 37 23.76 1.02 -11.91
N PRO A 38 24.42 2.18 -11.78
CA PRO A 38 24.00 3.21 -10.83
C PRO A 38 22.52 3.52 -11.07
N VAL A 39 21.71 3.29 -10.03
CA VAL A 39 20.26 3.51 -10.12
C VAL A 39 20.03 5.01 -10.25
N THR A 40 19.55 5.42 -11.41
CA THR A 40 19.13 6.81 -11.67
C THR A 40 17.80 7.04 -10.98
N LYS A 41 17.79 7.87 -9.93
CA LYS A 41 16.55 8.33 -9.31
C LYS A 41 16.08 9.61 -10.00
N SER A 42 14.78 9.73 -10.23
CA SER A 42 14.14 10.95 -10.73
C SER A 42 13.28 11.56 -9.64
N GLU A 43 13.46 12.85 -9.39
CA GLU A 43 12.76 13.60 -8.36
C GLU A 43 12.30 14.95 -8.93
N SER A 44 11.29 15.56 -8.29
CA SER A 44 10.82 16.91 -8.65
C SER A 44 10.98 17.86 -7.48
N ALA A 45 11.14 19.14 -7.79
CA ALA A 45 11.52 20.09 -6.78
C ALA A 45 10.93 21.46 -7.02
N SER A 46 10.62 22.17 -5.93
CA SER A 46 9.91 23.44 -5.98
C SER A 46 10.46 24.41 -4.93
N PHE A 47 10.64 25.66 -5.32
CA PHE A 47 10.97 26.79 -4.46
C PHE A 47 9.92 27.86 -4.60
N THR A 48 9.67 28.59 -3.52
CA THR A 48 8.83 29.78 -3.55
C THR A 48 9.61 30.94 -2.96
N ALA A 49 9.79 32.00 -3.75
CA ALA A 49 10.32 33.27 -3.29
C ALA A 49 9.20 34.30 -3.22
N ILE A 50 9.14 35.07 -2.14
CA ILE A 50 8.23 36.20 -1.99
C ILE A 50 9.06 37.47 -1.93
N ILE A 51 8.74 38.42 -2.81
CA ILE A 51 9.39 39.72 -2.87
C ILE A 51 8.44 40.74 -2.27
N ARG A 52 8.73 41.13 -1.04
CA ARG A 52 8.02 42.20 -0.33
C ARG A 52 8.68 43.54 -0.63
N ASN A 53 7.91 44.62 -0.60
CA ASN A 53 8.36 46.01 -0.82
C ASN A 53 8.71 46.39 -2.28
N PHE A 54 8.30 45.60 -3.27
CA PHE A 54 8.34 45.99 -4.67
C PHE A 54 6.95 46.49 -5.09
N GLU A 55 6.81 47.79 -5.30
CA GLU A 55 5.54 48.45 -5.61
C GLU A 55 5.67 49.27 -6.89
N VAL A 56 4.80 49.01 -7.85
CA VAL A 56 4.84 49.63 -9.18
C VAL A 56 3.44 50.03 -9.63
N ASP A 57 3.31 51.16 -10.29
CA ASP A 57 2.01 51.63 -10.78
C ASP A 57 1.41 50.63 -11.76
N ARG A 58 0.10 50.45 -11.71
CA ARG A 58 -0.68 49.54 -12.54
C ARG A 58 -0.89 50.13 -13.94
N ASN A 59 0.14 50.10 -14.78
CA ASN A 59 0.13 50.62 -16.16
C ASN A 59 0.76 49.63 -17.15
N ALA A 60 0.37 49.75 -18.42
CA ALA A 60 0.78 48.93 -19.57
C ALA A 60 2.23 48.52 -19.76
N ASN A 61 3.16 49.30 -19.22
CA ASN A 61 4.59 49.17 -19.47
C ASN A 61 5.39 49.28 -18.18
N SER A 62 4.73 49.31 -17.03
CA SER A 62 5.38 49.54 -15.75
C SER A 62 6.05 48.31 -15.19
N VAL A 63 5.77 47.11 -15.71
CA VAL A 63 6.41 45.86 -15.29
C VAL A 63 6.80 45.02 -16.49
N TYR A 64 8.03 44.55 -16.48
CA TYR A 64 8.52 43.59 -17.45
C TYR A 64 9.44 42.55 -16.79
N PHE A 65 9.49 41.39 -17.43
CA PHE A 65 10.31 40.26 -17.08
C PHE A 65 11.37 40.08 -18.14
N GLU A 66 12.63 40.08 -17.72
CA GLU A 66 13.74 39.72 -18.58
C GLU A 66 14.20 38.31 -18.21
N TRP A 67 14.01 37.40 -19.16
CA TRP A 67 14.35 35.99 -19.03
C TRP A 67 15.55 35.65 -19.91
N ILE A 68 16.65 35.28 -19.28
CA ILE A 68 17.87 34.83 -19.93
C ILE A 68 17.90 33.30 -19.83
N LYS A 69 17.63 32.61 -20.95
CA LYS A 69 17.60 31.14 -21.01
C LYS A 69 18.99 30.52 -20.88
N ASP A 70 20.02 31.21 -21.33
CA ASP A 70 21.43 30.84 -21.13
C ASP A 70 22.31 32.08 -21.34
N LYS A 71 23.02 32.53 -20.29
CA LYS A 71 23.94 33.69 -20.31
C LYS A 71 25.09 33.54 -21.30
N ASN A 72 25.43 32.32 -21.72
CA ASN A 72 26.51 32.08 -22.68
C ASN A 72 26.10 32.38 -24.13
N TYR A 73 24.81 32.58 -24.41
CA TYR A 73 24.31 32.85 -25.75
C TYR A 73 23.53 34.16 -25.80
N ASN A 74 24.11 35.21 -26.40
CA ASN A 74 23.50 36.54 -26.51
C ASN A 74 22.12 36.57 -27.22
N LYS A 75 21.73 35.52 -27.94
CA LYS A 75 20.43 35.40 -28.63
C LYS A 75 19.31 34.77 -27.78
N ASN A 76 19.57 34.44 -26.51
CA ASN A 76 18.65 33.69 -25.64
C ASN A 76 17.94 34.56 -24.58
N LYS A 77 17.94 35.89 -24.76
CA LYS A 77 17.24 36.85 -23.91
C LYS A 77 15.83 37.10 -24.44
N GLU A 78 14.84 36.91 -23.57
CA GLU A 78 13.42 37.11 -23.85
C GLU A 78 12.87 38.15 -22.87
N VAL A 79 12.32 39.26 -23.39
CA VAL A 79 11.68 40.30 -22.57
C VAL A 79 10.18 40.20 -22.73
N ARG A 80 9.46 39.89 -21.65
CA ARG A 80 7.99 39.84 -21.60
C ARG A 80 7.47 41.01 -20.79
N LYS A 81 6.55 41.80 -21.35
CA LYS A 81 5.92 42.93 -20.65
C LYS A 81 4.53 42.53 -20.19
N LEU A 82 4.10 43.01 -19.03
CA LEU A 82 2.70 42.88 -18.62
C LEU A 82 1.86 43.92 -19.38
N GLU A 83 1.12 43.46 -20.39
CA GLU A 83 0.39 44.33 -21.32
C GLU A 83 -0.69 45.22 -20.64
N SER A 84 -1.02 46.34 -21.29
CA SER A 84 -2.00 47.36 -20.84
C SER A 84 -3.40 46.85 -20.51
N TYR A 85 -3.79 45.71 -21.10
CA TYR A 85 -5.16 45.24 -21.13
C TYR A 85 -5.52 44.35 -19.92
N TRP A 86 -4.54 43.96 -19.09
CA TRP A 86 -4.72 43.11 -17.90
C TRP A 86 -5.22 43.85 -16.67
N PHE A 87 -5.16 45.18 -16.71
CA PHE A 87 -5.52 46.04 -15.61
C PHE A 87 -6.95 46.54 -15.77
N ASP A 88 -7.92 45.61 -15.65
CA ASP A 88 -9.33 45.99 -15.61
C ASP A 88 -9.55 46.96 -14.44
N LYS A 89 -9.81 48.24 -14.73
CA LYS A 89 -9.94 49.30 -13.73
C LYS A 89 -11.07 49.03 -12.73
N GLN A 90 -11.96 48.07 -13.02
CA GLN A 90 -13.02 47.62 -12.10
C GLN A 90 -12.48 46.73 -10.97
N ILE A 91 -11.33 46.05 -11.16
CA ILE A 91 -10.72 45.19 -10.14
C ILE A 91 -9.83 46.06 -9.26
N ALA A 92 -10.34 46.53 -8.12
CA ALA A 92 -9.57 47.37 -7.21
C ALA A 92 -8.52 46.57 -6.42
N ASN A 93 -8.88 45.43 -5.81
CA ASN A 93 -7.96 44.64 -4.98
C ASN A 93 -8.02 43.16 -5.33
N LYS A 94 -6.89 42.53 -5.67
CA LYS A 94 -6.84 41.10 -6.01
C LYS A 94 -5.45 40.46 -5.86
N ILE A 95 -5.42 39.26 -5.31
CA ILE A 95 -4.22 38.41 -5.26
C ILE A 95 -4.25 37.41 -6.43
N TYR A 96 -3.20 37.42 -7.26
CA TYR A 96 -2.96 36.41 -8.28
C TYR A 96 -1.87 35.45 -7.82
N LEU A 97 -2.25 34.19 -7.54
CA LEU A 97 -1.27 33.16 -7.19
C LEU A 97 -0.38 32.82 -8.42
N PRO A 98 0.84 32.30 -8.21
CA PRO A 98 1.75 31.93 -9.30
C PRO A 98 1.12 31.04 -10.38
N GLY A 99 1.01 31.56 -11.60
CA GLY A 99 0.42 30.83 -12.73
C GLY A 99 -1.08 30.56 -12.62
N SER A 100 -1.82 31.39 -11.85
CA SER A 100 -3.29 31.37 -11.75
C SER A 100 -3.97 31.53 -13.11
N LYS A 101 -5.30 31.52 -13.18
CA LYS A 101 -6.06 32.06 -14.32
C LYS A 101 -6.63 33.43 -13.90
N PRO A 102 -6.75 34.42 -14.81
CA PRO A 102 -7.34 35.70 -14.44
C PRO A 102 -8.84 35.54 -14.12
N GLU A 103 -9.36 36.35 -13.21
CA GLU A 103 -10.81 36.49 -12.99
C GLU A 103 -11.40 37.44 -14.02
N ILE A 104 -12.53 37.06 -14.60
CA ILE A 104 -13.13 37.76 -15.74
C ILE A 104 -14.54 38.23 -15.36
N SER A 105 -14.83 39.52 -15.62
CA SER A 105 -16.18 40.09 -15.49
C SER A 105 -17.17 39.35 -16.40
N GLN A 106 -18.39 39.11 -15.91
CA GLN A 106 -19.43 38.39 -16.65
C GLN A 106 -19.75 39.01 -18.02
N GLU A 107 -19.50 40.30 -18.20
CA GLU A 107 -19.71 41.05 -19.45
C GLU A 107 -18.78 40.63 -20.60
N LYS A 108 -17.68 39.92 -20.33
CA LYS A 108 -16.70 39.48 -21.34
C LYS A 108 -16.91 38.03 -21.82
N TYR A 109 -17.96 37.35 -21.33
CA TYR A 109 -18.38 36.04 -21.85
C TYR A 109 -19.13 36.21 -23.18
N ALA A 110 -18.83 35.35 -24.15
CA ALA A 110 -19.53 35.33 -25.43
C ALA A 110 -20.85 34.52 -25.30
N LEU A 111 -21.80 35.07 -24.52
CA LEU A 111 -23.11 34.44 -24.24
C LEU A 111 -23.92 34.15 -25.52
N GLU A 112 -23.63 34.89 -26.59
CA GLU A 112 -24.25 34.82 -27.92
C GLU A 112 -24.08 33.46 -28.61
N TYR A 113 -23.10 32.65 -28.19
CA TYR A 113 -22.79 31.35 -28.80
C TYR A 113 -23.36 30.14 -28.02
N CYS A 114 -24.09 30.35 -26.91
CA CYS A 114 -24.72 29.25 -26.18
C CYS A 114 -26.09 29.62 -25.60
N PRO A 115 -27.22 29.26 -26.26
CA PRO A 115 -28.56 29.59 -25.80
C PRO A 115 -29.02 28.79 -24.56
N ASN A 116 -28.29 27.76 -24.14
CA ASN A 116 -28.72 26.80 -23.11
C ASN A 116 -27.63 26.61 -22.04
N LEU A 117 -27.79 27.28 -20.89
CA LEU A 117 -26.76 27.52 -19.87
C LEU A 117 -26.27 26.27 -19.11
N GLU A 118 -27.00 25.14 -19.11
CA GLU A 118 -26.62 23.95 -18.33
C GLU A 118 -25.58 23.06 -19.03
N ASN A 119 -25.61 22.94 -20.36
CA ASN A 119 -24.68 22.08 -21.11
C ASN A 119 -23.31 22.74 -21.37
N CYS A 120 -23.21 24.06 -21.23
CA CYS A 120 -22.00 24.84 -21.49
C CYS A 120 -21.17 25.14 -20.23
N ARG A 121 -21.53 24.64 -19.04
CA ARG A 121 -20.77 24.92 -17.79
C ARG A 121 -19.29 24.53 -17.85
N ASN A 122 -18.94 23.58 -18.72
CA ASN A 122 -17.56 23.13 -18.92
C ASN A 122 -16.86 23.73 -20.16
N TRP A 123 -17.58 24.48 -21.00
CA TRP A 123 -17.12 24.99 -22.29
C TRP A 123 -17.33 26.51 -22.33
N GLN A 124 -16.52 27.22 -21.57
CA GLN A 124 -16.52 28.67 -21.54
C GLN A 124 -15.72 29.20 -22.74
N PHE A 125 -16.39 29.78 -23.73
CA PHE A 125 -15.74 30.48 -24.85
C PHE A 125 -15.68 31.98 -24.56
N TYR A 126 -14.50 32.57 -24.80
CA TYR A 126 -14.22 33.98 -24.57
C TYR A 126 -14.46 34.78 -25.84
N ARG A 127 -14.89 36.04 -25.70
CA ARG A 127 -14.83 37.00 -26.83
C ARG A 127 -13.38 37.22 -27.32
N ASP A 128 -12.36 36.94 -26.49
CA ASP A 128 -10.95 37.11 -26.86
C ASP A 128 -10.02 36.09 -26.15
N GLU A 129 -10.02 34.84 -26.61
CA GLU A 129 -9.16 33.76 -26.07
C GLU A 129 -7.65 34.05 -26.26
N LYS A 130 -7.30 34.77 -27.33
CA LYS A 130 -5.92 35.13 -27.67
C LYS A 130 -5.27 35.93 -26.53
N LYS A 131 -6.05 36.82 -25.91
CA LYS A 131 -5.64 37.54 -24.70
C LYS A 131 -5.29 36.58 -23.55
N PHE A 132 -6.20 35.69 -23.15
CA PHE A 132 -5.95 34.77 -22.03
C PHE A 132 -4.65 33.96 -22.18
N ARG A 133 -4.35 33.48 -23.40
CA ARG A 133 -3.12 32.76 -23.69
C ARG A 133 -1.87 33.62 -23.50
N ASN A 134 -1.92 34.91 -23.87
CA ASN A 134 -0.81 35.85 -23.71
C ASN A 134 -0.46 36.11 -22.23
N TRP A 135 -1.43 36.36 -21.35
CA TRP A 135 -1.14 36.60 -19.92
C TRP A 135 -0.51 35.38 -19.22
N LYS A 136 -0.99 34.17 -19.55
CA LYS A 136 -0.39 32.93 -19.05
C LYS A 136 1.06 32.77 -19.54
N GLN A 137 1.34 33.22 -20.77
CA GLN A 137 2.69 33.25 -21.32
C GLN A 137 3.55 34.34 -20.64
N GLU A 138 3.01 35.51 -20.31
CA GLU A 138 3.76 36.60 -19.65
C GLU A 138 4.23 36.23 -18.22
N THR A 139 3.55 35.30 -17.54
CA THR A 139 3.81 34.95 -16.13
C THR A 139 4.41 33.55 -15.90
N ILE A 140 4.66 32.77 -16.96
CA ILE A 140 5.27 31.43 -16.88
C ILE A 140 6.50 31.34 -17.78
N PHE A 141 7.68 31.11 -17.21
CA PHE A 141 8.96 30.99 -17.92
C PHE A 141 9.49 29.56 -17.80
N ASN A 142 9.84 28.95 -18.93
CA ASN A 142 10.13 27.53 -18.99
C ASN A 142 11.35 27.29 -19.88
N LEU A 143 12.16 26.31 -19.48
CA LEU A 143 13.28 25.80 -20.24
C LEU A 143 13.12 24.28 -20.42
N TYR A 144 13.17 23.84 -21.69
CA TYR A 144 13.01 22.45 -22.09
C TYR A 144 14.37 21.85 -22.45
N GLY A 145 14.62 20.61 -22.01
CA GLY A 145 15.88 19.91 -22.23
C GLY A 145 16.44 19.32 -20.93
N GLU A 146 17.49 18.51 -21.07
CA GLU A 146 18.28 17.99 -19.95
C GLU A 146 19.56 18.81 -19.82
N TYR A 147 19.86 19.26 -18.60
CA TYR A 147 21.02 20.08 -18.29
C TYR A 147 21.75 19.53 -17.07
N ASP A 148 23.02 19.90 -16.89
CA ASP A 148 23.73 19.68 -15.64
C ASP A 148 23.45 20.81 -14.63
N LYS A 149 23.98 20.67 -13.40
CA LYS A 149 23.81 21.68 -12.34
C LYS A 149 24.35 23.07 -12.69
N SER A 150 25.19 23.21 -13.71
CA SER A 150 25.65 24.52 -14.18
C SER A 150 24.55 25.35 -14.82
N ILE A 151 23.39 24.76 -15.15
CA ILE A 151 22.26 25.50 -15.71
C ILE A 151 21.78 26.63 -14.79
N PHE A 152 21.89 26.45 -13.47
CA PHE A 152 21.55 27.48 -12.48
C PHE A 152 22.54 28.66 -12.48
N ASP A 153 23.69 28.55 -13.13
CA ASP A 153 24.64 29.65 -13.33
C ASP A 153 24.27 30.45 -14.59
N ARG A 154 23.61 29.76 -15.53
CA ARG A 154 23.35 30.22 -16.88
C ARG A 154 21.97 30.81 -17.05
N ILE A 155 20.98 30.40 -16.26
CA ILE A 155 19.63 30.98 -16.31
C ILE A 155 19.53 32.22 -15.43
N SER A 156 18.76 33.22 -15.88
CA SER A 156 18.42 34.37 -15.04
C SER A 156 17.03 34.92 -15.33
N LEU A 157 16.30 35.26 -14.27
CA LEU A 157 14.97 35.86 -14.34
C LEU A 157 14.96 37.16 -13.56
N ILE A 158 14.93 38.26 -14.31
CA ILE A 158 14.94 39.60 -13.77
C ILE A 158 13.51 40.16 -13.82
N VAL A 159 13.03 40.64 -12.68
CA VAL A 159 11.80 41.45 -12.62
C VAL A 159 12.20 42.91 -12.56
N ALA A 160 11.64 43.69 -13.47
CA ALA A 160 11.87 45.12 -13.52
C ALA A 160 10.57 45.89 -13.63
N GLY A 161 10.55 47.10 -13.07
CA GLY A 161 9.42 48.00 -13.22
C GLY A 161 9.77 49.47 -13.06
N ILE A 162 8.86 50.33 -13.49
CA ILE A 162 9.03 51.79 -13.49
C ILE A 162 7.89 52.40 -12.69
N ARG A 163 8.24 53.14 -11.64
CA ARG A 163 7.28 53.94 -10.86
C ARG A 163 6.99 55.23 -11.62
N LYS A 164 5.74 55.49 -12.00
CA LYS A 164 5.33 56.61 -12.85
C LYS A 164 5.48 57.96 -12.16
N SER A 165 5.27 58.01 -10.84
CA SER A 165 5.36 59.25 -10.05
C SER A 165 6.79 59.77 -9.87
N THR A 166 7.80 58.89 -9.96
CA THR A 166 9.22 59.25 -9.72
C THR A 166 10.16 58.92 -10.89
N ASN A 167 9.67 58.19 -11.89
CA ASN A 167 10.43 57.64 -13.02
C ASN A 167 11.64 56.78 -12.61
N ILE A 168 11.63 56.23 -11.39
CA ILE A 168 12.67 55.36 -10.87
C ILE A 168 12.43 53.94 -11.38
N LYS A 169 13.48 53.34 -11.96
CA LYS A 169 13.50 51.95 -12.39
C LYS A 169 13.92 51.05 -11.23
N TYR A 170 13.09 50.06 -10.91
CA TYR A 170 13.43 48.97 -10.00
C TYR A 170 13.76 47.74 -10.85
N GLU A 171 14.84 47.04 -10.51
CA GLU A 171 15.28 45.82 -11.20
C GLU A 171 15.87 44.84 -10.18
N PHE A 172 15.48 43.58 -10.25
CA PHE A 172 15.92 42.54 -9.31
C PHE A 172 16.03 41.17 -10.00
N ASP A 173 17.19 40.52 -9.86
CA ASP A 173 17.40 39.15 -10.34
C ASP A 173 16.93 38.15 -9.29
N ILE A 174 15.77 37.53 -9.55
CA ILE A 174 15.15 36.55 -8.66
C ILE A 174 15.90 35.24 -8.67
N SER A 175 16.50 34.91 -9.81
CA SER A 175 17.22 33.66 -9.98
C SER A 175 18.47 33.61 -9.11
N GLU A 176 19.13 34.74 -8.84
CA GLU A 176 20.39 34.76 -8.10
C GLU A 176 20.26 34.15 -6.70
N SER A 177 19.25 34.55 -5.93
CA SER A 177 18.99 34.01 -4.59
C SER A 177 18.55 32.54 -4.65
N LEU A 178 17.66 32.18 -5.58
CA LEU A 178 17.15 30.81 -5.72
C LEU A 178 18.26 29.84 -6.15
N ASN A 179 19.08 30.24 -7.12
CA ASN A 179 20.17 29.44 -7.66
C ASN A 179 21.25 29.21 -6.62
N LYS A 180 21.55 30.19 -5.76
CA LYS A 180 22.47 30.02 -4.62
C LYS A 180 21.98 28.94 -3.65
N ASP A 181 20.71 28.98 -3.25
CA ASP A 181 20.13 28.01 -2.32
C ASP A 181 20.09 26.59 -2.93
N ILE A 182 19.80 26.48 -4.22
CA ILE A 182 19.81 25.20 -4.95
C ILE A 182 21.21 24.58 -4.94
N LYS A 183 22.23 25.38 -5.26
CA LYS A 183 23.62 24.92 -5.31
C LYS A 183 24.13 24.44 -3.96
N GLU A 184 23.79 25.16 -2.88
CA GLU A 184 24.16 24.73 -1.53
C GLU A 184 23.53 23.37 -1.18
N LYS A 185 22.26 23.15 -1.56
CA LYS A 185 21.57 21.88 -1.36
C LYS A 185 22.18 20.74 -2.18
N PHE A 186 22.51 20.96 -3.44
CA PHE A 186 23.20 19.97 -4.27
C PHE A 186 24.61 19.65 -3.74
N SER A 187 25.34 20.65 -3.27
CA SER A 187 26.67 20.45 -2.68
C SER A 187 26.62 19.62 -1.40
N ARG A 188 25.56 19.77 -0.59
CA ARG A 188 25.29 18.91 0.57
C ARG A 188 24.95 17.48 0.17
N LEU A 189 24.21 17.28 -0.92
CA LEU A 189 23.92 15.94 -1.45
C LEU A 189 25.18 15.21 -1.90
N GLU A 190 26.06 15.92 -2.61
CA GLU A 190 27.35 15.40 -3.06
C GLU A 190 28.24 15.03 -1.86
N LYS A 191 28.35 15.93 -0.88
CA LYS A 191 29.25 15.74 0.28
C LYS A 191 28.76 14.67 1.25
N ASN A 192 27.48 14.65 1.59
CA ASN A 192 26.94 13.78 2.64
C ASN A 192 26.55 12.40 2.13
N PHE A 193 26.22 12.28 0.84
CA PHE A 193 25.60 11.06 0.29
C PHE A 193 26.26 10.56 -0.99
N GLY A 194 27.37 11.16 -1.45
CA GLY A 194 28.10 10.70 -2.64
C GLY A 194 27.28 10.71 -3.93
N ALA A 195 26.15 11.42 -3.96
CA ALA A 195 25.30 11.55 -5.14
C ALA A 195 26.07 12.32 -6.22
N ASN A 196 26.06 11.83 -7.46
CA ASN A 196 26.75 12.46 -8.57
C ASN A 196 25.90 12.43 -9.85
N ASN A 197 26.42 13.05 -10.92
CA ASN A 197 25.79 13.06 -12.24
C ASN A 197 24.35 13.62 -12.25
N PHE A 198 24.16 14.76 -11.59
CA PHE A 198 22.89 15.47 -11.58
C PHE A 198 22.49 15.92 -13.00
N ARG A 199 21.33 15.45 -13.47
CA ARG A 199 20.64 15.98 -14.66
C ARG A 199 19.41 16.74 -14.21
N ILE A 200 19.09 17.84 -14.86
CA ILE A 200 17.98 18.74 -14.52
C ILE A 200 17.14 18.95 -15.76
N SER A 201 15.82 18.88 -15.60
CA SER A 201 14.85 19.08 -16.68
C SER A 201 13.64 19.84 -16.17
N ASN A 202 12.74 20.24 -17.08
CA ASN A 202 11.45 20.86 -16.74
C ASN A 202 11.55 22.06 -15.80
N ILE A 203 12.54 22.93 -16.05
CA ILE A 203 12.77 24.17 -15.30
C ILE A 203 11.62 25.14 -15.63
N VAL A 204 10.81 25.51 -14.63
CA VAL A 204 9.63 26.39 -14.76
C VAL A 204 9.56 27.41 -13.63
N TYR A 205 9.58 28.70 -13.96
CA TYR A 205 9.20 29.80 -13.07
C TYR A 205 7.75 30.19 -13.33
N ARG A 206 6.94 30.30 -12.27
CA ARG A 206 5.59 30.86 -12.29
C ARG A 206 5.56 32.09 -11.41
N ILE A 207 4.99 33.18 -11.90
CA ILE A 207 4.93 34.45 -11.19
C ILE A 207 3.48 34.76 -10.81
N GLY A 208 3.29 35.20 -9.57
CA GLY A 208 2.08 35.75 -9.00
C GLY A 208 2.39 37.11 -8.38
N PHE A 209 1.36 37.90 -8.12
CA PHE A 209 1.46 39.26 -7.60
C PHE A 209 0.11 39.72 -7.04
N GLU A 210 0.12 40.80 -6.29
CA GLU A 210 -1.07 41.43 -5.73
C GLU A 210 -1.36 42.75 -6.45
N ILE A 211 -2.63 43.01 -6.74
CA ILE A 211 -3.13 44.30 -7.20
C ILE A 211 -3.82 44.97 -6.01
N MET A 212 -3.41 46.20 -5.71
CA MET A 212 -4.08 47.07 -4.74
C MET A 212 -4.32 48.44 -5.35
N GLU A 213 -5.58 48.79 -5.57
CA GLU A 213 -6.06 49.96 -6.30
C GLU A 213 -5.34 50.16 -7.66
N ASN A 214 -4.38 51.08 -7.68
CA ASN A 214 -3.59 51.46 -8.85
C ASN A 214 -2.14 50.96 -8.78
N GLU A 215 -1.81 50.04 -7.89
CA GLU A 215 -0.46 49.51 -7.68
C GLU A 215 -0.43 47.97 -7.79
N ILE A 216 0.72 47.46 -8.23
CA ILE A 216 1.06 46.03 -8.20
C ILE A 216 2.14 45.84 -7.14
N LYS A 217 1.93 44.89 -6.24
CA LYS A 217 2.78 44.61 -5.07
C LYS A 217 3.00 43.11 -4.89
N ASP A 218 3.89 42.78 -3.97
CA ASP A 218 4.06 41.43 -3.38
C ASP A 218 4.14 40.30 -4.42
N PHE A 219 5.23 40.31 -5.19
CA PHE A 219 5.50 39.27 -6.19
C PHE A 219 5.81 37.94 -5.51
N THR A 220 5.08 36.90 -5.89
CA THR A 220 5.32 35.52 -5.47
C THR A 220 5.81 34.71 -6.65
N ILE A 221 6.97 34.06 -6.52
CA ILE A 221 7.59 33.31 -7.61
C ILE A 221 7.72 31.86 -7.18
N ASN A 222 7.06 30.97 -7.92
CA ASN A 222 7.19 29.54 -7.76
C ASN A 222 8.12 28.98 -8.83
N PHE A 223 9.31 28.56 -8.43
CA PHE A 223 10.29 27.92 -9.28
C PHE A 223 10.23 26.41 -9.13
N LYS A 224 10.14 25.66 -10.23
CA LYS A 224 10.10 24.19 -10.23
C LYS A 224 11.07 23.60 -11.23
N PHE A 225 11.62 22.44 -10.93
CA PHE A 225 12.37 21.62 -11.88
C PHE A 225 12.38 20.17 -11.45
N ASP A 226 12.63 19.28 -12.40
CA ASP A 226 12.90 17.88 -12.16
C ASP A 226 14.42 17.64 -12.18
N TYR A 227 14.90 16.70 -11.38
CA TYR A 227 16.30 16.31 -11.41
C TYR A 227 16.46 14.81 -11.29
N GLN A 228 17.49 14.31 -11.97
CA GLN A 228 17.96 12.95 -11.87
C GLN A 228 19.34 12.93 -11.26
N TYR A 229 19.67 11.92 -10.47
CA TYR A 229 21.02 11.72 -9.97
C TYR A 229 21.33 10.23 -9.85
N GLN A 230 22.61 9.91 -9.87
CA GLN A 230 23.10 8.56 -9.64
C GLN A 230 23.43 8.38 -8.15
N LYS A 231 22.85 7.35 -7.54
CA LYS A 231 23.24 6.90 -6.20
C LYS A 231 24.69 6.40 -6.23
N PRO A 232 25.51 6.62 -5.19
CA PRO A 232 26.77 5.89 -5.10
C PRO A 232 26.49 4.39 -5.04
N VAL A 233 27.16 3.62 -5.88
CA VAL A 233 27.22 2.16 -5.73
C VAL A 233 28.07 1.91 -4.49
N LEU A 234 27.52 1.26 -3.47
CA LEU A 234 28.25 0.90 -2.26
C LEU A 234 29.47 0.07 -2.67
N LYS A 235 30.67 0.64 -2.51
CA LYS A 235 31.91 -0.08 -2.80
C LYS A 235 32.15 -1.06 -1.67
N LEU A 236 31.78 -2.32 -1.90
CA LEU A 236 32.22 -3.42 -1.06
C LEU A 236 33.75 -3.46 -1.07
N ASN A 237 34.39 -3.19 0.06
CA ASN A 237 35.75 -3.63 0.24
C ASN A 237 35.77 -5.18 0.23
N THR A 238 36.88 -5.77 -0.23
CA THR A 238 36.99 -7.22 -0.42
C THR A 238 36.69 -7.98 0.88
N GLU A 239 37.13 -7.46 2.02
CA GLU A 239 36.92 -8.08 3.35
C GLU A 239 35.43 -8.19 3.72
N LEU A 240 34.64 -7.12 3.52
CA LEU A 240 33.20 -7.13 3.81
C LEU A 240 32.47 -8.08 2.86
N LYS A 241 32.83 -8.11 1.58
CA LYS A 241 32.23 -9.03 0.61
C LYS A 241 32.47 -10.49 0.99
N GLU A 242 33.71 -10.83 1.37
CA GLU A 242 34.07 -12.16 1.83
C GLU A 242 33.36 -12.53 3.12
N TYR A 243 33.28 -11.60 4.09
CA TYR A 243 32.56 -11.80 5.33
C TYR A 243 31.08 -12.11 5.10
N LEU A 244 30.37 -11.25 4.35
CA LEU A 244 28.94 -11.43 4.08
C LEU A 244 28.67 -12.69 3.23
N GLY A 245 29.50 -12.95 2.22
CA GLY A 245 29.42 -14.15 1.39
C GLY A 245 29.67 -15.44 2.19
N GLY A 246 30.63 -15.41 3.10
CA GLY A 246 30.92 -16.51 4.04
C GLY A 246 29.75 -16.77 4.98
N LEU A 247 29.17 -15.72 5.57
CA LEU A 247 27.99 -15.86 6.43
C LEU A 247 26.78 -16.41 5.67
N ARG A 248 26.52 -16.00 4.42
CA ARG A 248 25.42 -16.57 3.62
C ARG A 248 25.63 -18.07 3.39
N LYS A 249 26.84 -18.50 3.00
CA LYS A 249 27.17 -19.91 2.81
C LYS A 249 27.04 -20.72 4.09
N LYS A 250 27.55 -20.20 5.21
CA LYS A 250 27.41 -20.81 6.53
C LYS A 250 25.95 -20.93 6.94
N PHE A 251 25.17 -19.88 6.71
CA PHE A 251 23.75 -19.87 7.02
C PHE A 251 23.01 -20.95 6.22
N ASP A 252 23.26 -21.07 4.93
CA ASP A 252 22.62 -22.05 4.04
C ASP A 252 23.03 -23.50 4.32
N ASN A 253 24.28 -23.75 4.71
CA ASN A 253 24.83 -25.11 4.81
C ASN A 253 24.86 -25.66 6.25
N GLU A 254 25.06 -24.79 7.25
CA GLU A 254 25.32 -25.22 8.64
C GLU A 254 24.24 -24.78 9.62
N VAL A 255 23.59 -23.63 9.38
CA VAL A 255 22.59 -23.06 10.30
C VAL A 255 21.17 -23.48 9.91
N LEU A 256 20.83 -23.35 8.63
CA LEU A 256 19.49 -23.60 8.11
C LEU A 256 19.42 -24.98 7.46
N ASN A 257 18.80 -25.94 8.13
CA ASN A 257 18.63 -27.28 7.58
C ASN A 257 17.55 -27.29 6.48
N ASN A 258 17.88 -27.69 5.24
CA ASN A 258 16.96 -27.89 4.11
C ASN A 258 15.95 -26.74 3.82
N ASN A 259 16.36 -25.49 4.01
CA ASN A 259 15.51 -24.30 3.79
C ASN A 259 14.19 -24.30 4.60
N LYS A 260 14.20 -24.89 5.79
CA LYS A 260 13.05 -24.93 6.69
C LYS A 260 13.44 -24.61 8.13
N ILE A 261 12.47 -24.09 8.87
CA ILE A 261 12.51 -24.01 10.33
C ILE A 261 11.45 -24.94 10.88
N ILE A 262 11.80 -25.71 11.90
CA ILE A 262 10.88 -26.61 12.57
C ILE A 262 10.53 -25.98 13.91
N LEU A 263 9.24 -25.68 14.11
CA LEU A 263 8.73 -25.11 15.35
C LEU A 263 7.93 -26.17 16.12
N PRO A 264 8.24 -26.40 17.40
CA PRO A 264 7.38 -27.21 18.25
C PRO A 264 6.06 -26.48 18.49
N ILE A 265 4.93 -27.16 18.31
CA ILE A 265 3.61 -26.64 18.69
C ILE A 265 3.07 -27.44 19.88
N SER A 266 2.78 -26.72 20.98
CA SER A 266 2.02 -27.22 22.13
C SER A 266 0.65 -26.54 22.20
N THR A 267 -0.18 -26.65 21.16
CA THR A 267 -1.53 -26.10 21.23
C THR A 267 -2.43 -27.09 21.94
N ASN A 268 -2.68 -26.83 23.22
CA ASN A 268 -3.91 -27.27 23.87
C ASN A 268 -5.05 -26.42 23.28
N ASP A 269 -5.74 -26.92 22.25
CA ASP A 269 -6.99 -26.27 21.83
C ASP A 269 -8.04 -26.48 22.94
N GLU A 270 -8.48 -25.37 23.55
CA GLU A 270 -9.44 -25.33 24.67
C GLU A 270 -10.84 -25.92 24.32
N ASN A 271 -11.09 -26.26 23.05
CA ASN A 271 -12.41 -26.62 22.55
C ASN A 271 -12.69 -28.12 22.38
N GLY A 272 -11.75 -29.03 22.68
CA GLY A 272 -12.04 -30.48 22.77
C GLY A 272 -12.53 -31.20 21.49
N ASN A 273 -12.62 -30.51 20.35
CA ASN A 273 -13.30 -31.01 19.14
C ASN A 273 -12.38 -31.71 18.13
N GLY A 274 -11.12 -31.98 18.47
CA GLY A 274 -10.23 -32.86 17.70
C GLY A 274 -9.60 -32.30 16.41
N ILE A 275 -9.90 -31.07 15.99
CA ILE A 275 -9.15 -30.36 14.93
C ILE A 275 -8.14 -29.42 15.56
N ARG A 276 -6.87 -29.54 15.15
CA ARG A 276 -5.82 -28.56 15.47
C ARG A 276 -5.73 -27.50 14.38
N ASN A 277 -6.13 -26.27 14.68
CA ASN A 277 -6.04 -25.13 13.77
C ASN A 277 -4.81 -24.27 14.09
N PHE A 278 -4.07 -23.83 13.06
CA PHE A 278 -2.92 -22.95 13.21
C PHE A 278 -3.15 -21.59 12.55
N SER A 279 -2.82 -20.52 13.26
CA SER A 279 -2.67 -19.18 12.67
C SER A 279 -1.64 -18.35 13.43
N LEU A 280 -0.78 -17.66 12.67
CA LEU A 280 0.08 -16.62 13.21
C LEU A 280 -0.70 -15.34 13.45
N ASN A 281 -0.57 -14.80 14.66
CA ASN A 281 -1.10 -13.49 15.03
C ASN A 281 -0.12 -12.78 16.00
N PRO A 282 -0.23 -11.46 16.17
CA PRO A 282 0.67 -10.67 17.02
C PRO A 282 0.73 -11.08 18.51
N LYS A 283 -0.22 -11.90 18.96
CA LYS A 283 -0.38 -12.37 20.35
C LYS A 283 -0.09 -13.87 20.50
N SER A 284 0.37 -14.55 19.45
CA SER A 284 0.59 -16.01 19.47
C SER A 284 1.88 -16.38 20.21
N GLU A 285 1.81 -17.40 21.07
CA GLU A 285 2.98 -17.94 21.80
C GLU A 285 4.08 -18.45 20.84
N ILE A 286 3.68 -18.84 19.62
CA ILE A 286 4.55 -19.24 18.51
C ILE A 286 5.58 -18.16 18.15
N LEU A 287 5.26 -16.87 18.30
CA LEU A 287 6.24 -15.81 18.07
C LEU A 287 7.45 -15.92 19.01
N GLY A 288 7.22 -16.36 20.26
CA GLY A 288 8.29 -16.63 21.22
C GLY A 288 9.16 -17.82 20.80
N GLU A 289 8.56 -18.88 20.26
CA GLU A 289 9.30 -20.03 19.73
C GLU A 289 10.12 -19.67 18.49
N ILE A 290 9.58 -18.85 17.59
CA ILE A 290 10.33 -18.27 16.48
C ILE A 290 11.54 -17.50 17.03
N GLN A 291 11.34 -16.57 17.96
CA GLN A 291 12.45 -15.80 18.54
C GLN A 291 13.53 -16.68 19.17
N LYS A 292 13.18 -17.73 19.91
CA LYS A 292 14.14 -18.70 20.47
C LYS A 292 14.96 -19.38 19.37
N LYS A 293 14.31 -19.82 18.28
CA LYS A 293 14.99 -20.47 17.15
C LYS A 293 15.94 -19.50 16.44
N ILE A 294 15.56 -18.23 16.31
CA ILE A 294 16.42 -17.19 15.76
C ILE A 294 17.64 -16.93 16.65
N GLU A 295 17.48 -16.92 17.97
CA GLU A 295 18.61 -16.79 18.89
C GLU A 295 19.59 -17.96 18.79
N GLU A 296 19.08 -19.19 18.62
CA GLU A 296 19.89 -20.38 18.35
C GLU A 296 20.69 -20.22 17.03
N TYR A 297 20.01 -19.84 15.95
CA TYR A 297 20.64 -19.63 14.64
C TYR A 297 21.66 -18.49 14.66
N SER A 298 21.39 -17.41 15.38
CA SER A 298 22.31 -16.31 15.58
C SER A 298 23.60 -16.78 16.28
N LYS A 299 23.49 -17.60 17.34
CA LYS A 299 24.66 -18.18 18.02
C LYS A 299 25.48 -19.08 17.10
N LEU A 300 24.83 -19.92 16.30
CA LEU A 300 25.51 -20.80 15.34
C LEU A 300 26.21 -20.01 14.24
N LEU A 301 25.53 -19.00 13.68
CA LEU A 301 26.06 -18.16 12.63
C LEU A 301 27.31 -17.40 13.08
N PHE A 302 27.29 -16.81 14.29
CA PHE A 302 28.35 -15.95 14.82
C PHE A 302 29.37 -16.67 15.73
N LYS A 303 29.32 -17.99 15.85
CA LYS A 303 30.13 -18.79 16.80
C LYS A 303 31.62 -18.46 16.77
N ASP A 304 32.17 -18.17 15.59
CA ASP A 304 33.62 -18.09 15.40
C ASP A 304 34.15 -16.65 15.33
N GLN A 305 33.46 -15.69 14.68
CA GLN A 305 33.78 -14.25 14.74
C GLN A 305 32.58 -13.38 14.37
N LYS A 306 32.14 -12.51 15.28
CA LYS A 306 31.14 -11.47 15.01
C LYS A 306 31.84 -10.16 14.62
N LYS A 307 31.72 -9.72 13.36
CA LYS A 307 32.26 -8.44 12.87
C LYS A 307 31.16 -7.43 12.57
N TYR A 308 31.55 -6.17 12.36
CA TYR A 308 30.70 -5.10 11.82
C TYR A 308 29.39 -4.86 12.59
N ASN A 309 29.43 -5.02 13.92
CA ASN A 309 28.26 -4.96 14.79
C ASN A 309 27.02 -5.70 14.23
N SER A 310 27.25 -6.84 13.58
CA SER A 310 26.21 -7.53 12.82
C SER A 310 25.20 -8.22 13.73
N SER A 311 23.98 -8.45 13.24
CA SER A 311 22.95 -9.19 13.97
C SER A 311 22.02 -9.88 12.98
N LEU A 312 21.53 -11.05 13.37
CA LEU A 312 20.54 -11.78 12.59
C LEU A 312 19.16 -11.18 12.85
N LYS A 313 18.54 -10.64 11.82
CA LYS A 313 17.14 -10.20 11.78
C LYS A 313 16.32 -11.19 10.95
N PHE A 314 15.01 -11.16 11.14
CA PHE A 314 14.10 -11.96 10.33
C PHE A 314 12.79 -11.21 10.13
N ASN A 315 12.17 -11.43 8.97
CA ASN A 315 10.86 -10.91 8.63
C ASN A 315 9.92 -12.07 8.36
N ILE A 316 8.77 -12.09 9.01
CA ILE A 316 7.69 -13.00 8.62
C ILE A 316 7.17 -12.50 7.27
N LYS A 317 7.09 -13.40 6.29
CA LYS A 317 6.53 -13.11 4.95
C LYS A 317 5.07 -13.61 4.85
N SER A 318 4.75 -14.71 5.53
CA SER A 318 3.40 -15.28 5.59
C SER A 318 3.25 -16.16 6.84
N ASP A 319 2.07 -16.75 7.05
CA ASP A 319 1.85 -17.69 8.15
C ASP A 319 2.74 -18.96 8.05
N THR A 320 3.44 -19.17 6.94
CA THR A 320 4.31 -20.35 6.73
C THR A 320 5.69 -20.01 6.15
N LYS A 321 6.05 -18.72 6.05
CA LYS A 321 7.32 -18.31 5.44
C LYS A 321 8.03 -17.19 6.19
N ILE A 322 9.36 -17.28 6.27
CA ILE A 322 10.25 -16.29 6.89
C ILE A 322 11.38 -15.92 5.92
N GLU A 323 11.80 -14.67 5.99
CA GLU A 323 13.01 -14.12 5.38
C GLU A 323 14.03 -13.83 6.48
N PHE A 324 15.30 -14.13 6.21
CA PHE A 324 16.43 -13.88 7.09
C PHE A 324 17.33 -12.80 6.53
N LEU A 325 17.66 -11.83 7.37
CA LEU A 325 18.45 -10.67 7.06
C LEU A 325 19.63 -10.59 8.04
N LEU A 326 20.79 -10.20 7.54
CA LEU A 326 21.91 -9.79 8.37
C LEU A 326 21.93 -8.27 8.43
N HIS A 327 21.60 -7.72 9.59
CA HIS A 327 21.75 -6.30 9.85
C HIS A 327 23.18 -6.02 10.29
N PHE A 328 23.94 -5.18 9.59
CA PHE A 328 25.35 -4.93 9.89
C PHE A 328 25.74 -3.47 9.65
N GLN A 329 26.80 -3.02 10.33
CA GLN A 329 27.36 -1.69 10.19
C GLN A 329 28.51 -1.69 9.18
N HIS A 330 28.40 -0.91 8.11
CA HIS A 330 29.45 -0.83 7.10
C HIS A 330 30.76 -0.26 7.70
N PRO A 331 31.93 -0.83 7.37
CA PRO A 331 33.20 -0.43 7.97
C PRO A 331 33.61 1.01 7.64
N ASP A 332 33.24 1.53 6.46
CA ASP A 332 33.72 2.83 5.99
C ASP A 332 32.83 4.00 6.45
N ASP A 333 31.55 4.02 6.07
CA ASP A 333 30.61 5.10 6.40
C ASP A 333 29.91 4.96 7.77
N LYS A 334 30.09 3.81 8.45
CA LYS A 334 29.48 3.49 9.75
C LYS A 334 27.96 3.44 9.77
N ASN A 335 27.29 3.42 8.62
CA ASN A 335 25.84 3.25 8.51
C ASN A 335 25.44 1.77 8.60
N TYR A 336 24.19 1.49 8.96
CA TYR A 336 23.66 0.14 8.99
C TYR A 336 22.96 -0.26 7.69
N TYR A 337 23.13 -1.51 7.31
CA TYR A 337 22.56 -2.11 6.11
C TYR A 337 22.00 -3.49 6.42
N ASP A 338 20.96 -3.88 5.68
CA ASP A 338 20.39 -5.22 5.71
C ASP A 338 20.87 -6.03 4.50
N PHE A 339 21.55 -7.13 4.78
CA PHE A 339 22.00 -8.09 3.79
C PHE A 339 21.11 -9.34 3.81
N LYS A 340 20.48 -9.66 2.69
CA LYS A 340 19.62 -10.84 2.59
C LYS A 340 20.44 -12.12 2.71
N LEU A 341 20.23 -12.88 3.78
CA LEU A 341 20.86 -14.19 3.95
C LEU A 341 20.05 -15.25 3.19
N LYS A 342 18.74 -15.30 3.43
CA LYS A 342 17.84 -16.26 2.80
C LYS A 342 16.42 -15.71 2.73
N ASP A 343 15.69 -16.04 1.67
CA ASP A 343 14.28 -15.68 1.51
C ASP A 343 13.42 -16.93 1.32
N ASN A 344 12.12 -16.82 1.61
CA ASN A 344 11.14 -17.90 1.49
C ASN A 344 11.52 -19.20 2.23
N VAL A 345 12.06 -19.09 3.44
CA VAL A 345 12.30 -20.23 4.33
C VAL A 345 10.96 -20.73 4.86
N ASN A 346 10.69 -22.03 4.73
CA ASN A 346 9.42 -22.62 5.16
C ASN A 346 9.36 -22.78 6.69
N ILE A 347 8.20 -22.52 7.27
CA ILE A 347 7.89 -22.84 8.67
C ILE A 347 7.13 -24.16 8.69
N ASP A 348 7.78 -25.18 9.23
CA ASP A 348 7.20 -26.49 9.46
C ASP A 348 6.85 -26.63 10.95
N PHE A 349 5.72 -27.29 11.21
CA PHE A 349 5.19 -27.45 12.55
C PHE A 349 5.33 -28.89 13.00
N LEU A 350 6.17 -29.10 14.02
CA LEU A 350 6.31 -30.39 14.66
C LEU A 350 5.39 -30.41 15.89
N THR A 351 4.33 -31.19 15.81
CA THR A 351 3.59 -31.57 17.01
C THR A 351 4.45 -32.58 17.78
N ASN A 352 4.45 -32.52 19.11
CA ASN A 352 5.32 -33.34 19.93
C ASN A 352 5.08 -34.83 19.62
N ILE A 353 5.97 -35.45 18.84
CA ILE A 353 5.79 -36.81 18.30
C ILE A 353 5.75 -37.82 19.45
N VAL A 354 6.53 -37.57 20.51
CA VAL A 354 6.63 -38.45 21.69
C VAL A 354 5.31 -38.54 22.46
N GLU A 355 4.56 -37.44 22.58
CA GLU A 355 3.25 -37.42 23.28
C GLU A 355 2.09 -37.95 22.42
N ASN A 356 2.26 -38.02 21.09
CA ASN A 356 1.19 -38.32 20.13
C ASN A 356 1.41 -39.61 19.30
N GLN A 357 2.37 -40.48 19.65
CA GLN A 357 2.67 -41.72 18.88
C GLN A 357 1.43 -42.62 18.69
N ASP A 358 0.55 -42.68 19.71
CA ASP A 358 -0.67 -43.48 19.70
C ASP A 358 -1.86 -42.78 19.04
N LYS A 359 -1.75 -41.47 18.77
CA LYS A 359 -2.82 -40.63 18.19
C LYS A 359 -2.34 -39.90 16.95
N PHE A 360 -1.92 -40.67 15.95
CA PHE A 360 -1.31 -40.16 14.71
C PHE A 360 -2.15 -39.06 14.01
N TRP A 361 -3.48 -39.13 14.07
CA TRP A 361 -4.38 -38.13 13.47
C TRP A 361 -4.25 -36.74 14.09
N GLU A 362 -3.83 -36.64 15.35
CA GLU A 362 -3.62 -35.35 16.01
C GLU A 362 -2.41 -34.57 15.43
N ARG A 363 -1.61 -35.19 14.55
CA ARG A 363 -0.52 -34.51 13.82
C ARG A 363 -0.98 -33.78 12.56
N LEU A 364 -2.26 -33.89 12.19
CA LEU A 364 -2.84 -33.10 11.11
C LEU A 364 -3.12 -31.69 11.63
N THR A 365 -2.43 -30.72 11.04
CA THR A 365 -2.65 -29.30 11.30
C THR A 365 -3.40 -28.69 10.14
N ILE A 366 -4.49 -28.00 10.45
CA ILE A 366 -5.25 -27.21 9.49
C ILE A 366 -4.81 -25.75 9.62
N ILE A 367 -4.38 -25.16 8.50
CA ILE A 367 -4.01 -23.75 8.42
C ILE A 367 -5.17 -23.04 7.69
N PRO A 368 -6.16 -22.50 8.44
CA PRO A 368 -7.27 -21.77 7.85
C PRO A 368 -6.82 -20.53 7.10
N GLY A 369 -7.57 -20.21 6.06
CA GLY A 369 -7.56 -18.90 5.40
C GLY A 369 -8.02 -17.77 6.32
N LYS A 370 -8.02 -16.55 5.78
CA LYS A 370 -8.41 -15.35 6.54
C LYS A 370 -9.58 -14.68 5.84
N ILE A 371 -10.72 -14.67 6.52
CA ILE A 371 -11.90 -13.94 6.08
C ILE A 371 -11.87 -12.50 6.57
N TYR A 372 -12.52 -11.63 5.84
CA TYR A 372 -12.59 -10.21 6.15
C TYR A 372 -13.78 -9.90 7.06
N GLU A 373 -13.55 -9.28 8.22
CA GLU A 373 -14.65 -8.79 9.05
C GLU A 373 -14.93 -7.30 8.76
N GLN A 374 -16.19 -7.01 8.45
CA GLN A 374 -16.57 -5.69 7.92
C GLN A 374 -16.75 -4.62 9.00
N LYS A 375 -17.04 -5.01 10.24
CA LYS A 375 -17.30 -4.07 11.32
C LYS A 375 -16.06 -3.23 11.64
N ASP A 376 -14.88 -3.85 11.61
CA ASP A 376 -13.62 -3.22 11.96
C ASP A 376 -12.60 -3.18 10.81
N TYR A 377 -12.93 -3.88 9.70
CA TYR A 377 -12.10 -4.01 8.50
C TYR A 377 -10.77 -4.72 8.79
N THR A 378 -10.83 -5.79 9.59
CA THR A 378 -9.67 -6.59 9.99
C THR A 378 -9.74 -8.01 9.45
N PRO A 379 -8.59 -8.66 9.18
CA PRO A 379 -8.59 -10.05 8.77
C PRO A 379 -8.83 -10.90 10.02
N LYS A 380 -9.80 -11.79 9.96
CA LYS A 380 -10.02 -12.79 11.00
C LYS A 380 -9.74 -14.17 10.44
N ILE A 381 -9.26 -15.04 11.31
CA ILE A 381 -9.11 -16.45 11.00
C ILE A 381 -10.50 -16.97 10.64
N ASP A 382 -10.61 -17.68 9.51
CA ASP A 382 -11.84 -18.36 9.17
C ASP A 382 -12.06 -19.51 10.15
N LYS A 383 -12.93 -19.27 11.14
CA LYS A 383 -13.27 -20.26 12.14
C LYS A 383 -14.14 -21.35 11.51
N PRO A 384 -13.80 -22.64 11.69
CA PRO A 384 -14.59 -23.72 11.15
C PRO A 384 -15.99 -23.74 11.74
N ILE A 385 -16.97 -24.13 10.92
CA ILE A 385 -18.33 -24.45 11.36
C ILE A 385 -18.47 -25.98 11.37
N GLU A 386 -18.88 -26.53 12.51
CA GLU A 386 -19.14 -27.98 12.63
C GLU A 386 -20.48 -28.32 11.96
N ILE A 387 -20.46 -29.17 10.93
CA ILE A 387 -21.66 -29.71 10.26
C ILE A 387 -22.03 -31.06 10.87
N LEU A 388 -21.05 -31.96 11.03
CA LEU A 388 -21.22 -33.26 11.67
C LEU A 388 -20.14 -33.44 12.73
N LYS A 389 -20.56 -33.88 13.91
CA LYS A 389 -19.67 -34.13 15.04
C LYS A 389 -18.73 -35.30 14.78
N ALA A 390 -17.53 -35.22 15.36
CA ALA A 390 -16.60 -36.34 15.41
C ALA A 390 -17.26 -37.55 16.11
N LYS A 391 -16.87 -38.77 15.69
CA LYS A 391 -17.33 -40.02 16.28
C LYS A 391 -16.20 -40.68 17.07
N ASN A 392 -16.59 -41.51 18.03
CA ASN A 392 -15.65 -42.34 18.77
C ASN A 392 -14.96 -43.35 17.84
N LYS A 393 -13.80 -43.86 18.28
CA LYS A 393 -13.05 -44.90 17.59
C LYS A 393 -13.91 -46.16 17.44
N GLU A 394 -14.03 -46.66 16.21
CA GLU A 394 -14.77 -47.86 15.84
C GLU A 394 -13.82 -48.88 15.18
N ARG A 395 -14.10 -50.18 15.30
CA ARG A 395 -13.34 -51.22 14.57
C ARG A 395 -14.07 -51.57 13.29
N LYS A 396 -13.43 -51.40 12.13
CA LYS A 396 -13.99 -51.77 10.81
C LYS A 396 -13.16 -52.86 10.17
N GLN A 397 -13.82 -53.96 9.76
CA GLN A 397 -13.28 -55.14 9.05
C GLN A 397 -11.99 -55.74 9.67
N ASN A 398 -10.86 -55.02 9.71
CA ASN A 398 -9.60 -55.40 10.38
C ASN A 398 -8.74 -54.23 10.90
N PHE A 399 -9.24 -52.98 10.90
CA PHE A 399 -8.48 -51.79 11.30
C PHE A 399 -9.30 -50.86 12.20
N ASP A 400 -8.60 -49.97 12.88
CA ASP A 400 -9.22 -48.92 13.68
C ASP A 400 -9.68 -47.76 12.80
N TYR A 401 -10.94 -47.34 12.92
CA TYR A 401 -11.53 -46.26 12.16
C TYR A 401 -11.93 -45.11 13.09
N ILE A 402 -11.53 -43.89 12.73
CA ILE A 402 -11.83 -42.67 13.49
C ILE A 402 -12.38 -41.63 12.54
N TYR A 403 -13.56 -41.09 12.83
CA TYR A 403 -14.16 -40.02 12.05
C TYR A 403 -14.03 -38.69 12.78
N GLY A 404 -13.24 -37.78 12.21
CA GLY A 404 -12.95 -36.44 12.73
C GLY A 404 -14.07 -35.42 12.53
N GLY A 405 -15.22 -35.81 12.00
CA GLY A 405 -16.35 -34.93 11.74
C GLY A 405 -16.35 -34.30 10.35
N LYS A 406 -17.33 -33.43 10.11
CA LYS A 406 -17.49 -32.66 8.88
C LYS A 406 -17.52 -31.17 9.18
N TRP A 407 -16.68 -30.43 8.48
CA TRP A 407 -16.36 -29.05 8.83
C TRP A 407 -16.45 -28.13 7.63
N GLU A 408 -16.93 -26.92 7.85
CA GLU A 408 -17.12 -25.90 6.83
C GLU A 408 -16.21 -24.70 7.04
N TYR A 409 -15.52 -24.32 5.97
CA TYR A 409 -14.72 -23.10 5.83
C TYR A 409 -15.26 -22.27 4.67
N HIS A 410 -15.05 -20.97 4.73
CA HIS A 410 -15.48 -19.94 3.77
C HIS A 410 -14.31 -19.33 3.00
N ASP A 411 -13.08 -19.69 3.37
CA ASP A 411 -11.86 -19.46 2.61
C ASP A 411 -11.11 -20.80 2.41
N LYS A 412 -10.10 -20.80 1.54
CA LYS A 412 -9.25 -21.97 1.32
C LYS A 412 -8.49 -22.34 2.58
N ILE A 413 -8.19 -23.64 2.73
CA ILE A 413 -7.42 -24.15 3.87
C ILE A 413 -6.23 -24.94 3.39
N LYS A 414 -5.12 -24.84 4.11
CA LYS A 414 -3.92 -25.65 3.86
C LYS A 414 -3.81 -26.76 4.91
N LEU A 415 -3.64 -27.98 4.44
CA LEU A 415 -3.34 -29.17 5.24
C LEU A 415 -1.83 -29.28 5.41
N ASN A 416 -1.39 -29.56 6.64
CA ASN A 416 0.00 -29.90 6.96
C ASN A 416 0.01 -31.12 7.89
N PHE A 417 0.65 -32.21 7.47
CA PHE A 417 0.70 -33.45 8.25
C PHE A 417 2.13 -34.02 8.26
N PHE A 418 2.67 -34.23 9.47
CA PHE A 418 3.98 -34.85 9.67
C PHE A 418 3.85 -36.33 10.03
N ALA A 419 4.26 -37.21 9.11
CA ALA A 419 4.25 -38.64 9.30
C ALA A 419 5.33 -39.14 10.27
N ASP A 420 5.15 -40.36 10.77
CA ASP A 420 6.09 -41.05 11.65
C ASP A 420 7.45 -41.33 10.99
N GLU A 421 8.49 -41.56 11.81
CA GLU A 421 9.84 -41.87 11.33
C GLU A 421 9.92 -43.16 10.52
N LYS A 422 8.97 -44.08 10.74
CA LYS A 422 8.85 -45.33 9.99
C LYS A 422 8.25 -45.17 8.60
N GLU A 423 7.77 -43.98 8.24
CA GLU A 423 7.13 -43.69 6.94
C GLU A 423 5.97 -44.67 6.63
N ASN A 424 5.16 -44.96 7.65
CA ASN A 424 4.05 -45.91 7.60
C ASN A 424 2.68 -45.22 7.61
N GLU A 425 2.63 -43.93 7.29
CA GLU A 425 1.43 -43.10 7.32
C GLU A 425 1.36 -42.29 6.04
N ILE A 426 0.20 -42.33 5.37
CA ILE A 426 -0.01 -41.65 4.10
C ILE A 426 -1.29 -40.82 4.17
N LEU A 427 -1.19 -39.55 3.78
CA LEU A 427 -2.32 -38.63 3.63
C LEU A 427 -2.94 -38.76 2.23
N TYR A 428 -4.26 -38.88 2.18
CA TYR A 428 -5.06 -38.93 0.97
C TYR A 428 -6.08 -37.79 0.96
N VAL A 429 -6.35 -37.23 -0.22
CA VAL A 429 -7.47 -36.31 -0.47
C VAL A 429 -8.27 -36.86 -1.64
N ASN A 430 -9.58 -37.09 -1.44
CA ASN A 430 -10.48 -37.68 -2.42
C ASN A 430 -9.89 -38.96 -3.04
N ASP A 431 -9.45 -39.88 -2.17
CA ASP A 431 -8.84 -41.18 -2.52
C ASP A 431 -7.50 -41.12 -3.27
N LYS A 432 -6.91 -39.92 -3.45
CA LYS A 432 -5.60 -39.75 -4.08
C LYS A 432 -4.53 -39.44 -3.03
N PRO A 433 -3.36 -40.11 -3.07
CA PRO A 433 -2.25 -39.79 -2.17
C PRO A 433 -1.71 -38.40 -2.48
N ILE A 434 -1.26 -37.70 -1.44
CA ILE A 434 -0.67 -36.36 -1.52
C ILE A 434 0.86 -36.47 -1.59
N ASP A 435 1.49 -35.54 -2.31
CA ASP A 435 2.95 -35.40 -2.39
C ASP A 435 3.57 -35.22 -0.98
N VAL A 436 4.73 -35.84 -0.78
CA VAL A 436 5.45 -35.83 0.51
C VAL A 436 6.92 -35.50 0.30
N LEU A 437 7.46 -34.66 1.19
CA LEU A 437 8.88 -34.36 1.27
C LEU A 437 9.30 -34.32 2.74
N ASP A 438 10.39 -35.01 3.10
CA ASP A 438 10.89 -35.10 4.48
C ASP A 438 9.80 -35.48 5.52
N ARG A 439 8.93 -36.43 5.16
CA ARG A 439 7.76 -36.89 5.95
C ARG A 439 6.65 -35.84 6.13
N ASN A 440 6.76 -34.68 5.49
CA ASN A 440 5.74 -33.63 5.55
C ASN A 440 4.84 -33.66 4.31
N PHE A 441 3.55 -33.84 4.53
CA PHE A 441 2.50 -33.75 3.52
C PHE A 441 1.88 -32.34 3.56
N ASN A 442 1.82 -31.69 2.39
CA ASN A 442 1.24 -30.36 2.23
C ASN A 442 0.22 -30.36 1.10
N TYR A 443 -1.00 -29.86 1.34
CA TYR A 443 -2.02 -29.74 0.30
C TYR A 443 -2.98 -28.58 0.57
N GLU A 444 -3.43 -27.88 -0.46
CA GLU A 444 -4.38 -26.76 -0.34
C GLU A 444 -5.76 -27.18 -0.85
N LEU A 445 -6.81 -26.90 -0.07
CA LEU A 445 -8.20 -27.17 -0.41
C LEU A 445 -8.90 -25.86 -0.79
N GLU A 446 -9.42 -25.78 -2.01
CA GLU A 446 -10.05 -24.58 -2.58
C GLU A 446 -11.50 -24.85 -3.01
N ASP A 447 -12.27 -23.80 -3.35
CA ASP A 447 -13.61 -23.95 -3.93
C ASP A 447 -13.53 -23.90 -5.46
N LEU A 448 -13.64 -25.06 -6.11
CA LEU A 448 -13.51 -25.19 -7.56
C LEU A 448 -14.86 -25.08 -8.30
N ARG A 449 -15.92 -24.65 -7.61
CA ARG A 449 -17.27 -24.60 -8.22
C ARG A 449 -17.38 -23.65 -9.40
N LEU A 450 -16.67 -22.52 -9.38
CA LEU A 450 -16.68 -21.55 -10.49
C LEU A 450 -15.92 -22.05 -11.73
N ASP A 451 -14.82 -22.78 -11.54
CA ASP A 451 -14.03 -23.36 -12.65
C ASP A 451 -14.71 -24.58 -13.28
N GLN A 452 -15.63 -25.19 -12.54
CA GLN A 452 -16.36 -26.39 -12.92
C GLN A 452 -17.87 -26.15 -12.98
N LYS A 453 -18.31 -24.90 -13.24
CA LYS A 453 -19.73 -24.50 -13.20
C LYS A 453 -20.64 -25.32 -14.11
N ASP A 454 -20.08 -25.91 -15.17
CA ASP A 454 -20.81 -26.74 -16.15
C ASP A 454 -20.82 -28.24 -15.75
N LYS A 455 -20.16 -28.62 -14.65
CA LYS A 455 -20.13 -30.00 -14.15
C LYS A 455 -21.18 -30.18 -13.05
N LYS A 456 -21.94 -31.27 -13.14
CA LYS A 456 -23.00 -31.64 -12.18
C LYS A 456 -22.51 -31.83 -10.73
N ASN A 457 -21.21 -32.03 -10.52
CA ASN A 457 -20.55 -32.23 -9.21
C ASN A 457 -19.29 -31.35 -9.10
N ALA A 458 -19.46 -30.04 -9.15
CA ALA A 458 -18.35 -29.11 -9.03
C ALA A 458 -17.71 -29.23 -7.61
N ILE A 459 -16.38 -29.31 -7.55
CA ILE A 459 -15.67 -29.75 -6.34
C ILE A 459 -15.57 -28.63 -5.30
N ASN A 460 -16.18 -28.86 -4.13
CA ASN A 460 -15.92 -28.08 -2.92
C ASN A 460 -15.98 -28.90 -1.63
N LYS A 461 -16.23 -30.21 -1.76
CA LYS A 461 -16.26 -31.18 -0.66
C LYS A 461 -15.04 -32.07 -0.79
N TYR A 462 -14.34 -32.26 0.30
CA TYR A 462 -13.09 -33.00 0.36
C TYR A 462 -13.17 -34.06 1.45
N LYS A 463 -12.91 -35.31 1.07
CA LYS A 463 -12.65 -36.40 2.02
C LYS A 463 -11.14 -36.49 2.22
N VAL A 464 -10.69 -36.25 3.44
CA VAL A 464 -9.28 -36.34 3.83
C VAL A 464 -9.08 -37.56 4.70
N GLU A 465 -8.17 -38.45 4.31
CA GLU A 465 -7.89 -39.68 5.02
C GLU A 465 -6.41 -39.80 5.37
N ILE A 466 -6.10 -40.23 6.59
CA ILE A 466 -4.75 -40.66 6.97
C ILE A 466 -4.80 -42.16 7.22
N LYS A 467 -4.09 -42.93 6.41
CA LYS A 467 -4.01 -44.39 6.52
C LYS A 467 -2.68 -44.76 7.16
N LYS A 468 -2.74 -45.50 8.27
CA LYS A 468 -1.58 -46.03 9.00
C LYS A 468 -1.41 -47.51 8.70
N PHE A 469 -0.17 -47.89 8.40
CA PHE A 469 0.22 -49.25 8.01
C PHE A 469 1.08 -49.91 9.10
N GLU A 470 0.98 -51.23 9.18
CA GLU A 470 1.86 -52.05 10.02
C GLU A 470 3.26 -52.10 9.38
N LYS A 471 4.25 -51.57 10.10
CA LYS A 471 5.63 -51.43 9.60
C LYS A 471 6.61 -51.35 10.76
N SER A 472 7.69 -52.14 10.74
CA SER A 472 8.72 -52.09 11.79
C SER A 472 9.71 -50.94 11.59
N ASP A 473 10.07 -50.68 10.34
CA ASP A 473 11.04 -49.66 9.92
C ASP A 473 10.78 -49.20 8.47
N LYS A 474 11.43 -48.12 8.04
CA LYS A 474 11.21 -47.46 6.74
C LYS A 474 11.47 -48.32 5.49
N THR A 475 12.20 -49.44 5.59
CA THR A 475 12.61 -50.27 4.43
C THR A 475 11.52 -51.21 3.93
N GLN A 476 10.48 -51.44 4.72
CA GLN A 476 9.35 -52.32 4.36
C GLN A 476 8.26 -51.59 3.57
N ASP A 477 7.53 -52.34 2.74
CA ASP A 477 6.40 -51.81 1.99
C ASP A 477 5.15 -51.61 2.86
N ASN A 478 4.37 -50.58 2.54
CA ASN A 478 3.09 -50.29 3.18
C ASN A 478 1.99 -51.23 2.66
N SER A 479 1.86 -52.42 3.26
CA SER A 479 1.00 -53.51 2.76
C SER A 479 -0.27 -53.74 3.59
N LYS A 480 -0.22 -53.61 4.92
CA LYS A 480 -1.36 -53.91 5.81
C LYS A 480 -1.80 -52.69 6.61
N ILE A 481 -3.05 -52.26 6.41
CA ILE A 481 -3.66 -51.13 7.12
C ILE A 481 -4.03 -51.55 8.54
N ILE A 482 -3.67 -50.72 9.53
CA ILE A 482 -4.01 -50.93 10.95
C ILE A 482 -4.91 -49.83 11.51
N ALA A 483 -4.89 -48.63 10.93
CA ALA A 483 -5.80 -47.55 11.31
C ALA A 483 -6.09 -46.59 10.15
N VAL A 484 -7.26 -45.97 10.19
CA VAL A 484 -7.72 -44.93 9.27
C VAL A 484 -8.38 -43.81 10.08
N TYR A 485 -7.92 -42.58 9.83
CA TYR A 485 -8.61 -41.37 10.26
C TYR A 485 -9.23 -40.70 9.04
N GLU A 486 -10.52 -40.38 9.11
CA GLU A 486 -11.27 -39.69 8.06
C GLU A 486 -11.85 -38.38 8.59
N ILE A 487 -11.67 -37.30 7.85
CA ILE A 487 -12.28 -35.99 8.12
C ILE A 487 -12.80 -35.38 6.82
N GLU A 488 -13.95 -34.73 6.88
CA GLU A 488 -14.56 -34.08 5.71
C GLU A 488 -14.50 -32.56 5.82
N PHE A 489 -14.10 -31.90 4.74
CA PHE A 489 -14.11 -30.44 4.62
C PHE A 489 -15.05 -29.97 3.50
N VAL A 490 -15.75 -28.87 3.75
CA VAL A 490 -16.56 -28.13 2.77
C VAL A 490 -16.00 -26.72 2.66
N ILE A 491 -15.53 -26.32 1.47
CA ILE A 491 -15.01 -24.98 1.20
C ILE A 491 -16.10 -24.15 0.49
N LYS A 492 -16.58 -23.08 1.09
CA LYS A 492 -17.63 -22.18 0.57
C LYS A 492 -17.08 -20.79 0.28
N ALA A 493 -16.10 -20.74 -0.62
CA ALA A 493 -15.45 -19.51 -1.03
C ALA A 493 -16.16 -18.85 -2.24
N ALA A 494 -16.76 -19.60 -3.15
CA ALA A 494 -17.42 -19.03 -4.32
C ALA A 494 -18.76 -18.35 -3.98
N ASN A 495 -19.01 -17.20 -4.60
CA ASN A 495 -20.32 -16.58 -4.61
C ASN A 495 -21.32 -17.40 -5.46
N SER A 496 -22.58 -17.44 -5.03
CA SER A 496 -23.66 -18.00 -5.84
C SER A 496 -23.82 -17.21 -7.13
N ILE A 497 -24.02 -17.90 -8.26
CA ILE A 497 -24.27 -17.27 -9.56
C ILE A 497 -25.75 -16.93 -9.67
N MET A 498 -26.08 -15.63 -9.65
CA MET A 498 -27.43 -15.12 -9.87
C MET A 498 -27.57 -14.69 -11.33
N ASP A 499 -28.32 -15.36 -12.19
CA ASP A 499 -28.46 -14.96 -13.59
C ASP A 499 -29.76 -14.19 -13.84
N ILE A 500 -29.65 -13.12 -14.63
CA ILE A 500 -30.80 -12.33 -15.12
C ILE A 500 -31.01 -12.68 -16.60
N LYS A 501 -32.05 -13.47 -16.86
CA LYS A 501 -32.47 -13.93 -18.18
C LYS A 501 -33.65 -13.10 -18.67
N TRP A 502 -33.66 -12.71 -19.95
CA TRP A 502 -34.87 -12.17 -20.56
C TRP A 502 -35.96 -13.26 -20.51
N PHE A 503 -37.09 -12.97 -19.86
CA PHE A 503 -38.12 -13.96 -19.53
C PHE A 503 -38.59 -14.79 -20.73
N ALA A 504 -38.76 -14.16 -21.90
CA ALA A 504 -39.22 -14.82 -23.12
C ALA A 504 -38.06 -15.25 -24.05
N TRP A 505 -36.84 -15.39 -23.53
CA TRP A 505 -35.68 -15.82 -24.32
C TRP A 505 -35.69 -17.31 -24.60
N ASP A 506 -35.94 -17.64 -25.86
CA ASP A 506 -35.99 -18.97 -26.46
C ASP A 506 -35.47 -18.91 -27.91
N PRO A 507 -34.14 -18.74 -28.10
CA PRO A 507 -33.54 -18.62 -29.43
C PRO A 507 -33.61 -19.93 -30.23
N GLN A 508 -33.98 -21.06 -29.61
CA GLN A 508 -34.16 -22.34 -30.31
C GLN A 508 -35.47 -22.34 -31.11
N ASN A 509 -36.55 -21.77 -30.56
CA ASN A 509 -37.86 -21.72 -31.23
C ASN A 509 -38.18 -20.35 -31.84
N ASN A 510 -37.39 -19.31 -31.56
CA ASN A 510 -37.60 -17.95 -32.07
C ASN A 510 -36.49 -17.48 -33.02
N LYS A 511 -36.80 -17.45 -34.33
CA LYS A 511 -35.86 -17.05 -35.39
C LYS A 511 -35.30 -15.62 -35.23
N GLU A 512 -36.05 -14.67 -34.68
CA GLU A 512 -35.55 -13.31 -34.48
C GLU A 512 -34.55 -13.22 -33.33
N GLN A 513 -34.71 -14.04 -32.28
CA GLN A 513 -33.74 -14.15 -31.19
C GLN A 513 -32.49 -14.91 -31.63
N GLN A 514 -32.65 -15.97 -32.42
CA GLN A 514 -31.54 -16.74 -32.99
C GLN A 514 -30.59 -15.86 -33.81
N LYS A 515 -31.14 -14.92 -34.61
CA LYS A 515 -30.36 -13.94 -35.39
C LYS A 515 -29.45 -13.05 -34.53
N LEU A 516 -29.67 -12.92 -33.23
CA LEU A 516 -28.82 -12.10 -32.37
C LEU A 516 -27.53 -12.82 -31.95
N ILE A 517 -27.52 -14.16 -31.99
CA ILE A 517 -26.42 -14.99 -31.44
C ILE A 517 -25.68 -15.82 -32.48
N GLU A 518 -26.14 -15.83 -33.73
CA GLU A 518 -25.50 -16.55 -34.83
C GLU A 518 -24.58 -15.65 -35.66
N PRO A 519 -23.27 -15.97 -35.78
CA PRO A 519 -22.29 -15.10 -36.43
C PRO A 519 -22.44 -14.97 -37.95
N TYR A 520 -23.19 -15.88 -38.59
CA TYR A 520 -23.34 -15.96 -40.04
C TYR A 520 -24.81 -16.05 -40.45
N LEU A 521 -25.14 -15.52 -41.63
CA LEU A 521 -26.49 -15.58 -42.16
C LEU A 521 -26.85 -17.00 -42.58
N LYS A 522 -28.12 -17.34 -42.36
CA LYS A 522 -28.77 -18.55 -42.87
C LYS A 522 -29.92 -18.19 -43.80
N ASP A 523 -30.16 -19.01 -44.81
CA ASP A 523 -31.30 -18.91 -45.71
C ASP A 523 -32.61 -19.34 -45.02
N ALA A 524 -33.73 -19.27 -45.75
CA ALA A 524 -35.05 -19.64 -45.22
C ALA A 524 -35.15 -21.13 -44.82
N SER A 525 -34.27 -21.98 -45.37
CA SER A 525 -34.17 -23.42 -45.12
C SER A 525 -33.19 -23.75 -43.99
N GLY A 526 -32.46 -22.76 -43.45
CA GLY A 526 -31.51 -22.92 -42.35
C GLY A 526 -30.06 -23.20 -42.78
N ASN A 527 -29.74 -23.15 -44.08
CA ASN A 527 -28.38 -23.36 -44.58
C ASN A 527 -27.57 -22.06 -44.56
N LEU A 528 -26.26 -22.16 -44.37
CA LEU A 528 -25.37 -21.00 -44.38
C LEU A 528 -25.36 -20.32 -45.75
N VAL A 529 -25.42 -18.99 -45.75
CA VAL A 529 -25.32 -18.19 -46.97
C VAL A 529 -23.85 -17.89 -47.25
N TYR A 530 -23.43 -18.11 -48.50
CA TYR A 530 -22.09 -17.84 -48.99
C TYR A 530 -22.10 -16.70 -50.00
N ASP A 531 -21.04 -15.89 -50.01
CA ASP A 531 -20.84 -14.87 -51.04
C ASP A 531 -20.34 -15.48 -52.37
N GLN A 532 -20.14 -14.62 -53.36
CA GLN A 532 -19.66 -15.01 -54.69
C GLN A 532 -18.26 -15.63 -54.70
N LEU A 533 -17.52 -15.54 -53.59
CA LEU A 533 -16.17 -16.09 -53.40
C LEU A 533 -16.18 -17.38 -52.54
N GLY A 534 -17.36 -17.86 -52.15
CA GLY A 534 -17.51 -19.05 -51.30
C GLY A 534 -17.23 -18.78 -49.81
N LEU A 535 -17.17 -17.53 -49.37
CA LEU A 535 -17.01 -17.17 -47.95
C LEU A 535 -18.37 -17.00 -47.28
N LYS A 536 -18.48 -17.40 -46.00
CA LYS A 536 -19.71 -17.28 -45.21
C LYS A 536 -20.05 -15.81 -44.98
N ILE A 537 -21.28 -15.40 -45.30
CA ILE A 537 -21.73 -14.02 -45.10
C ILE A 537 -21.98 -13.78 -43.60
N LYS A 538 -21.34 -12.76 -43.04
CA LYS A 538 -21.53 -12.35 -41.64
C LYS A 538 -22.94 -11.82 -41.41
N ASN A 539 -23.54 -12.20 -40.29
CA ASN A 539 -24.85 -11.71 -39.90
C ASN A 539 -24.76 -10.29 -39.30
N PRO A 540 -25.39 -9.27 -39.91
CA PRO A 540 -25.32 -7.90 -39.41
C PRO A 540 -26.06 -7.69 -38.09
N LYS A 541 -26.96 -8.61 -37.71
CA LYS A 541 -27.67 -8.58 -36.42
C LYS A 541 -26.94 -9.33 -35.30
N PHE A 542 -25.84 -10.02 -35.61
CA PHE A 542 -25.07 -10.75 -34.61
C PHE A 542 -24.40 -9.80 -33.63
N ASP A 543 -24.66 -9.99 -32.33
CA ASP A 543 -23.98 -9.28 -31.27
C ASP A 543 -23.22 -10.28 -30.38
N PRO A 544 -21.88 -10.34 -30.45
CA PRO A 544 -21.09 -11.27 -29.66
C PRO A 544 -21.14 -11.00 -28.14
N LEU A 545 -21.69 -9.87 -27.71
CA LEU A 545 -21.85 -9.50 -26.31
C LEU A 545 -23.18 -9.94 -25.71
N ILE A 546 -24.13 -10.42 -26.53
CA ILE A 546 -25.36 -11.04 -26.04
C ILE A 546 -25.04 -12.46 -25.56
N ASP A 547 -25.30 -12.72 -24.29
CA ASP A 547 -25.20 -14.05 -23.71
C ASP A 547 -26.25 -14.98 -24.33
N LYS A 548 -25.79 -16.12 -24.87
CA LYS A 548 -26.64 -17.05 -25.62
C LYS A 548 -27.70 -17.71 -24.75
N GLU A 549 -27.43 -17.88 -23.46
CA GLU A 549 -28.31 -18.55 -22.51
C GLU A 549 -29.33 -17.59 -21.90
N THR A 550 -28.92 -16.34 -21.65
CA THR A 550 -29.76 -15.35 -20.95
C THR A 550 -30.43 -14.34 -21.87
N GLY A 551 -29.93 -14.15 -23.09
CA GLY A 551 -30.43 -13.15 -24.03
C GLY A 551 -30.17 -11.72 -23.61
N THR A 552 -29.28 -11.52 -22.63
CA THR A 552 -28.94 -10.22 -22.07
C THR A 552 -27.49 -9.85 -22.41
N LYS A 553 -27.27 -8.57 -22.69
CA LYS A 553 -25.94 -8.01 -22.91
C LYS A 553 -25.35 -7.58 -21.57
N LYS A 554 -24.27 -8.25 -21.15
CA LYS A 554 -23.65 -8.08 -19.82
C LYS A 554 -22.48 -7.09 -19.89
N GLU A 555 -22.34 -6.27 -18.85
CA GLU A 555 -21.27 -5.29 -18.68
C GLU A 555 -20.80 -5.28 -17.22
N ILE A 556 -19.50 -5.35 -16.95
CA ILE A 556 -18.99 -5.28 -15.57
C ILE A 556 -18.71 -3.82 -15.21
N LEU A 557 -19.26 -3.37 -14.09
CA LEU A 557 -19.31 -1.97 -13.68
C LEU A 557 -18.72 -1.79 -12.28
N TRP A 558 -18.06 -0.65 -12.07
CA TRP A 558 -17.82 -0.09 -10.75
C TRP A 558 -18.89 0.94 -10.42
N VAL A 559 -19.51 0.81 -9.25
CA VAL A 559 -20.52 1.74 -8.74
C VAL A 559 -19.96 2.45 -7.51
N SER A 560 -19.61 3.73 -7.63
CA SER A 560 -19.20 4.57 -6.51
C SER A 560 -20.43 5.04 -5.73
N THR A 561 -20.39 4.88 -4.41
CA THR A 561 -21.47 5.26 -3.50
C THR A 561 -21.13 6.51 -2.69
N GLY A 562 -19.87 6.94 -2.68
CA GLY A 562 -19.41 8.16 -2.02
C GLY A 562 -18.43 7.89 -0.88
N ASN A 563 -18.37 8.81 0.09
CA ASN A 563 -17.22 8.92 1.01
C ASN A 563 -17.47 8.34 2.42
N ASN A 564 -18.60 7.67 2.67
CA ASN A 564 -18.94 7.05 3.96
C ASN A 564 -19.39 5.60 3.79
N PHE A 565 -19.21 4.75 4.79
CA PHE A 565 -19.65 3.35 4.81
C PHE A 565 -21.16 3.20 4.65
N ASP A 566 -21.95 4.10 5.24
CA ASP A 566 -23.43 4.08 5.17
C ASP A 566 -23.96 4.36 3.75
N SER A 567 -23.08 4.66 2.79
CA SER A 567 -23.46 4.87 1.40
C SER A 567 -23.66 3.57 0.60
N LEU A 568 -23.11 2.45 1.09
CA LEU A 568 -23.30 1.15 0.45
C LEU A 568 -24.77 0.70 0.56
N PRO A 569 -25.26 -0.16 -0.35
CA PRO A 569 -26.60 -0.72 -0.24
C PRO A 569 -26.84 -1.36 1.14
N GLU A 570 -28.04 -1.18 1.70
CA GLU A 570 -28.42 -1.82 2.96
C GLU A 570 -28.18 -3.34 2.87
N ASN A 571 -27.66 -3.94 3.94
CA ASN A 571 -27.27 -5.36 3.99
C ASN A 571 -26.10 -5.72 3.04
N SER A 572 -25.27 -4.75 2.62
CA SER A 572 -24.06 -5.00 1.85
C SER A 572 -22.96 -5.61 2.71
N ASN A 573 -22.42 -6.71 2.21
CA ASN A 573 -21.22 -7.39 2.64
C ASN A 573 -20.05 -7.21 1.64
N PHE A 574 -19.99 -6.10 0.90
CA PHE A 574 -18.94 -5.88 -0.12
C PHE A 574 -17.64 -5.33 0.48
N ALA A 575 -16.53 -6.06 0.27
CA ALA A 575 -15.22 -5.67 0.79
C ALA A 575 -14.68 -4.40 0.10
N GLN A 576 -14.27 -3.42 0.91
CA GLN A 576 -13.71 -2.15 0.45
C GLN A 576 -12.17 -2.17 0.46
N LEU A 577 -11.55 -1.26 -0.30
CA LEU A 577 -10.10 -1.08 -0.27
C LEU A 577 -9.61 -0.66 1.13
N PRO A 578 -8.64 -1.37 1.73
CA PRO A 578 -8.08 -1.00 3.04
C PRO A 578 -7.54 0.44 3.09
N SER A 579 -7.00 0.95 1.98
CA SER A 579 -6.52 2.33 1.88
C SER A 579 -7.64 3.36 2.05
N GLU A 580 -8.82 3.11 1.48
CA GLU A 580 -9.97 4.03 1.57
C GLU A 580 -10.56 4.02 3.00
N ILE A 581 -10.59 2.85 3.64
CA ILE A 581 -10.93 2.71 5.07
C ILE A 581 -9.96 3.49 5.95
N SER A 582 -8.65 3.36 5.70
CA SER A 582 -7.63 4.12 6.44
C SER A 582 -7.79 5.62 6.25
N ARG A 583 -8.04 6.07 5.02
CA ARG A 583 -8.31 7.50 4.72
C ARG A 583 -9.51 8.01 5.50
N LEU A 584 -10.61 7.27 5.51
CA LEU A 584 -11.80 7.64 6.29
C LEU A 584 -11.49 7.73 7.80
N LYS A 585 -10.81 6.71 8.37
CA LYS A 585 -10.42 6.70 9.79
C LYS A 585 -9.48 7.86 10.15
N SER A 586 -8.71 8.36 9.18
CA SER A 586 -7.82 9.52 9.33
C SER A 586 -8.50 10.87 9.00
N GLY A 587 -9.82 10.89 8.76
CA GLY A 587 -10.57 12.12 8.48
C GLY A 587 -10.44 12.65 7.05
N PHE A 588 -9.88 11.88 6.12
CA PHE A 588 -9.78 12.24 4.70
C PHE A 588 -10.96 11.67 3.88
N ASN A 589 -11.27 12.32 2.75
CA ASN A 589 -12.27 11.83 1.79
C ASN A 589 -11.89 10.43 1.26
N ALA A 590 -12.72 9.42 1.52
CA ALA A 590 -12.60 8.08 0.93
C ALA A 590 -13.49 7.93 -0.31
N ASP A 591 -13.23 6.94 -1.16
CA ASP A 591 -14.12 6.55 -2.29
C ASP A 591 -14.56 5.09 -2.10
N PHE A 592 -15.81 4.90 -1.66
CA PHE A 592 -16.43 3.59 -1.47
C PHE A 592 -17.33 3.23 -2.65
N GLY A 593 -17.50 1.92 -2.86
CA GLY A 593 -18.33 1.40 -3.93
C GLY A 593 -18.39 -0.12 -3.99
N PHE A 594 -18.93 -0.64 -5.08
CA PHE A 594 -19.03 -2.08 -5.32
C PHE A 594 -18.94 -2.44 -6.81
N ILE A 595 -18.60 -3.70 -7.09
CA ILE A 595 -18.58 -4.25 -8.45
C ILE A 595 -19.96 -4.84 -8.75
N ALA A 596 -20.53 -4.49 -9.89
CA ALA A 596 -21.81 -4.99 -10.36
C ALA A 596 -21.75 -5.52 -11.79
N GLU A 597 -22.62 -6.47 -12.12
CA GLU A 597 -22.91 -6.83 -13.52
C GLU A 597 -24.16 -6.06 -13.98
N GLY A 598 -23.98 -5.11 -14.90
CA GLY A 598 -25.05 -4.40 -15.59
C GLY A 598 -25.59 -5.20 -16.77
N SER A 599 -26.90 -5.20 -16.95
CA SER A 599 -27.58 -5.88 -18.05
C SER A 599 -28.77 -5.09 -18.57
N VAL A 600 -29.05 -5.27 -19.86
CA VAL A 600 -30.21 -4.69 -20.53
C VAL A 600 -31.15 -5.81 -20.92
N SER A 601 -32.31 -5.89 -20.25
CA SER A 601 -33.33 -6.89 -20.56
C SER A 601 -34.31 -6.38 -21.62
N GLY A 602 -34.58 -5.07 -21.64
CA GLY A 602 -35.56 -4.43 -22.54
C GLY A 602 -37.03 -4.80 -22.22
N LYS A 603 -37.28 -5.95 -21.62
CA LYS A 603 -38.59 -6.43 -21.17
C LYS A 603 -38.44 -7.13 -19.81
N GLY A 604 -39.49 -7.85 -19.37
CA GLY A 604 -39.46 -8.61 -18.13
C GLY A 604 -38.30 -9.61 -18.07
N ALA A 605 -37.74 -9.77 -16.88
CA ALA A 605 -36.62 -10.66 -16.61
C ALA A 605 -37.02 -11.78 -15.65
N ASN A 606 -36.42 -12.96 -15.84
CA ASN A 606 -36.39 -14.03 -14.86
C ASN A 606 -35.04 -13.97 -14.12
N ILE A 607 -35.07 -14.17 -12.80
CA ILE A 607 -33.89 -14.18 -11.94
C ILE A 607 -33.76 -15.60 -11.41
N THR A 608 -32.63 -16.23 -11.70
CA THR A 608 -32.38 -17.64 -11.37
C THR A 608 -31.05 -17.78 -10.64
N LEU A 609 -30.89 -18.86 -9.88
CA LEU A 609 -29.62 -19.25 -9.26
C LEU A 609 -29.08 -20.50 -9.97
N ASN A 610 -27.80 -20.47 -10.31
CA ASN A 610 -27.15 -21.69 -10.79
C ASN A 610 -27.01 -22.69 -9.63
N SER A 611 -27.73 -23.81 -9.72
CA SER A 611 -27.76 -24.85 -8.69
C SER A 611 -26.42 -25.56 -8.49
N ALA A 612 -25.50 -25.52 -9.46
CA ALA A 612 -24.17 -26.11 -9.34
C ALA A 612 -23.23 -25.30 -8.41
N VAL A 613 -23.54 -24.02 -8.19
CA VAL A 613 -22.70 -23.07 -7.42
C VAL A 613 -23.50 -22.42 -6.28
N GLU A 614 -24.64 -22.97 -5.91
CA GLU A 614 -25.50 -22.41 -4.87
C GLU A 614 -24.92 -22.65 -3.46
N ASN A 615 -24.93 -21.61 -2.63
CA ASN A 615 -24.69 -21.72 -1.19
C ASN A 615 -26.02 -21.87 -0.43
N GLU A 616 -26.07 -22.71 0.60
CA GLU A 616 -27.25 -22.84 1.46
C GLU A 616 -27.48 -21.53 2.26
N LYS A 617 -28.73 -21.04 2.32
CA LYS A 617 -29.17 -19.80 3.03
C LYS A 617 -28.69 -18.47 2.41
N ILE A 618 -29.06 -18.22 1.16
CA ILE A 618 -28.85 -16.93 0.50
C ILE A 618 -29.94 -15.93 0.93
N SER A 619 -29.56 -14.69 1.25
CA SER A 619 -30.50 -13.57 1.39
C SER A 619 -30.40 -12.67 0.17
N SER A 620 -31.54 -12.39 -0.47
CA SER A 620 -31.60 -11.58 -1.69
C SER A 620 -32.50 -10.37 -1.52
N TYR A 621 -32.06 -9.23 -2.04
CA TYR A 621 -32.75 -7.95 -1.94
C TYR A 621 -32.79 -7.26 -3.30
N ARG A 622 -33.83 -6.47 -3.54
CA ARG A 622 -33.94 -5.60 -4.70
C ARG A 622 -34.12 -4.14 -4.28
N TYR A 623 -33.58 -3.24 -5.09
CA TYR A 623 -33.57 -1.81 -4.85
C TYR A 623 -33.91 -1.09 -6.16
N LYS A 624 -34.69 -0.01 -6.08
CA LYS A 624 -34.97 0.83 -7.24
C LYS A 624 -33.95 1.96 -7.29
N ILE A 625 -33.24 2.09 -8.40
CA ILE A 625 -32.27 3.18 -8.63
C ILE A 625 -33.01 4.40 -9.14
N ASN A 626 -32.61 5.61 -8.73
CA ASN A 626 -33.13 6.86 -9.28
C ASN A 626 -32.59 7.07 -10.71
N PRO A 627 -33.43 6.90 -11.76
CA PRO A 627 -32.95 7.01 -13.14
C PRO A 627 -32.64 8.46 -13.55
N ASN A 628 -33.11 9.46 -12.78
CA ASN A 628 -32.94 10.88 -13.10
C ASN A 628 -31.65 11.48 -12.51
N ASN A 629 -30.92 10.72 -11.69
CA ASN A 629 -29.66 11.17 -11.11
C ASN A 629 -28.50 10.69 -11.98
N HIS A 630 -27.86 11.61 -12.69
CA HIS A 630 -26.72 11.32 -13.58
C HIS A 630 -25.35 11.59 -12.92
N GLU A 631 -25.32 12.20 -11.74
CA GLU A 631 -24.09 12.59 -11.05
C GLU A 631 -23.67 11.58 -9.97
N LYS A 632 -24.64 11.03 -9.24
CA LYS A 632 -24.41 10.14 -8.09
C LYS A 632 -25.24 8.88 -8.21
N PHE A 633 -24.78 7.81 -7.56
CA PHE A 633 -25.58 6.62 -7.35
C PHE A 633 -26.59 6.87 -6.23
N GLU A 634 -27.88 6.69 -6.52
CA GLU A 634 -28.96 6.96 -5.56
C GLU A 634 -30.04 5.87 -5.61
N LEU A 635 -30.39 5.35 -4.43
CA LEU A 635 -31.46 4.38 -4.25
C LEU A 635 -32.73 5.09 -3.77
N LEU A 636 -33.86 4.84 -4.45
CA LEU A 636 -35.17 5.37 -4.09
C LEU A 636 -35.76 4.60 -2.90
N SER A 637 -36.29 5.31 -1.89
CA SER A 637 -36.97 4.69 -0.74
C SER A 637 -38.48 4.57 -0.94
N LYS A 638 -39.09 3.56 -0.30
CA LYS A 638 -40.53 3.51 -0.01
C LYS A 638 -40.69 3.22 1.48
N LYS A 639 -41.30 4.14 2.23
CA LYS A 639 -41.67 3.95 3.65
C LYS A 639 -40.51 3.43 4.52
N ASP A 640 -39.48 4.26 4.69
CA ASP A 640 -38.34 4.07 5.61
C ASP A 640 -37.36 2.92 5.35
N HIS A 641 -37.61 2.04 4.36
CA HIS A 641 -36.64 1.04 3.91
C HIS A 641 -36.26 1.27 2.42
N LYS A 642 -34.96 1.22 2.10
CA LYS A 642 -34.46 1.36 0.71
C LYS A 642 -34.43 0.02 -0.05
N SER A 643 -34.74 -1.08 0.62
CA SER A 643 -34.60 -2.45 0.11
C SER A 643 -35.88 -3.28 0.25
N GLU A 644 -36.11 -4.21 -0.68
CA GLU A 644 -37.18 -5.21 -0.60
C GLU A 644 -36.58 -6.61 -0.69
N LYS A 645 -36.84 -7.46 0.31
CA LYS A 645 -36.40 -8.85 0.30
C LYS A 645 -37.21 -9.64 -0.73
N PHE A 646 -36.57 -10.54 -1.47
CA PHE A 646 -37.25 -11.45 -2.39
C PHE A 646 -36.55 -12.82 -2.44
N ASP A 647 -37.31 -13.85 -2.81
CA ASP A 647 -36.75 -15.19 -3.01
C ASP A 647 -36.38 -15.40 -4.48
N ILE A 648 -35.16 -15.85 -4.74
CA ILE A 648 -34.76 -16.32 -6.07
C ILE A 648 -35.27 -17.75 -6.24
N THR A 649 -35.99 -18.04 -7.32
CA THR A 649 -36.52 -19.38 -7.59
C THR A 649 -36.18 -19.77 -9.02
N ASN A 650 -35.73 -21.00 -9.24
CA ASN A 650 -35.47 -21.54 -10.59
C ASN A 650 -36.75 -21.92 -11.37
N SER A 651 -37.88 -21.31 -11.03
CA SER A 651 -39.15 -21.51 -11.72
C SER A 651 -39.16 -20.74 -13.04
N THR A 652 -39.49 -21.42 -14.13
CA THR A 652 -39.73 -20.80 -15.44
C THR A 652 -40.95 -19.89 -15.46
N ASN A 653 -41.84 -20.00 -14.45
CA ASN A 653 -43.10 -19.26 -14.39
C ASN A 653 -43.02 -17.97 -13.57
N LYS A 654 -41.83 -17.61 -13.05
CA LYS A 654 -41.62 -16.37 -12.29
C LYS A 654 -40.98 -15.31 -13.16
N TYR A 655 -41.53 -14.09 -13.14
CA TYR A 655 -40.97 -12.95 -13.87
C TYR A 655 -41.04 -11.66 -13.04
N PHE A 656 -40.15 -10.74 -13.36
CA PHE A 656 -40.13 -9.37 -12.85
C PHE A 656 -40.14 -8.40 -14.03
N SER A 657 -41.15 -7.53 -14.11
CA SER A 657 -41.40 -6.67 -15.28
C SER A 657 -41.60 -5.19 -14.93
N ASN A 658 -41.36 -4.79 -13.69
CA ASN A 658 -41.52 -3.38 -13.32
C ASN A 658 -40.45 -2.55 -14.05
N SER A 659 -40.89 -1.57 -14.82
CA SER A 659 -39.98 -0.70 -15.57
C SER A 659 -39.11 0.16 -14.65
N GLY A 660 -37.93 0.51 -15.14
CA GLY A 660 -36.91 1.27 -14.44
C GLY A 660 -35.57 0.53 -14.34
N ILE A 661 -34.69 1.09 -13.53
CA ILE A 661 -33.36 0.56 -13.26
C ILE A 661 -33.37 -0.07 -11.87
N TRP A 662 -33.01 -1.33 -11.80
CA TRP A 662 -33.12 -2.14 -10.59
C TRP A 662 -31.78 -2.75 -10.23
N LEU A 663 -31.38 -2.60 -8.97
CA LEU A 663 -30.27 -3.33 -8.37
C LEU A 663 -30.83 -4.57 -7.68
N PHE A 664 -30.21 -5.71 -7.93
CA PHE A 664 -30.43 -6.96 -7.22
C PHE A 664 -29.16 -7.31 -6.46
N SER A 665 -29.29 -7.62 -5.18
CA SER A 665 -28.19 -8.13 -4.36
C SER A 665 -28.48 -9.54 -3.88
N SER A 666 -27.42 -10.33 -3.74
CA SER A 666 -27.45 -11.66 -3.12
C SER A 666 -26.25 -11.79 -2.19
N ASN A 667 -26.54 -12.24 -0.97
CA ASN A 667 -25.61 -12.32 0.15
C ASN A 667 -25.63 -13.72 0.79
N PHE A 668 -24.49 -14.16 1.31
CA PHE A 668 -24.39 -15.30 2.21
C PHE A 668 -23.51 -14.94 3.43
N GLU A 669 -23.67 -15.68 4.53
CA GLU A 669 -23.28 -15.27 5.89
C GLU A 669 -21.83 -14.77 6.06
N LYS A 670 -20.85 -15.38 5.37
CA LYS A 670 -19.44 -14.93 5.35
C LYS A 670 -18.91 -14.59 3.95
N GLY A 671 -19.83 -14.32 3.03
CA GLY A 671 -19.55 -14.05 1.62
C GLY A 671 -19.37 -12.58 1.28
N THR A 672 -18.85 -12.33 0.08
CA THR A 672 -18.92 -11.00 -0.54
C THR A 672 -20.28 -10.82 -1.18
N SER A 673 -20.93 -9.66 -1.00
CA SER A 673 -22.17 -9.36 -1.72
C SER A 673 -21.98 -9.38 -3.23
N SER A 674 -22.90 -10.03 -3.92
CA SER A 674 -23.04 -9.95 -5.37
C SER A 674 -24.12 -8.94 -5.75
N TYR A 675 -23.92 -8.22 -6.84
CA TYR A 675 -24.76 -7.16 -7.34
C TYR A 675 -24.99 -7.29 -8.84
N LYS A 676 -26.26 -7.27 -9.25
CA LYS A 676 -26.64 -7.19 -10.66
C LYS A 676 -27.57 -6.02 -10.87
N ILE A 677 -27.29 -5.21 -11.89
CA ILE A 677 -28.12 -4.09 -12.28
C ILE A 677 -28.82 -4.45 -13.58
N VAL A 678 -30.13 -4.22 -13.65
CA VAL A 678 -30.90 -4.47 -14.86
C VAL A 678 -31.75 -3.25 -15.22
N ALA A 679 -31.68 -2.88 -16.49
CA ALA A 679 -32.61 -1.93 -17.09
C ALA A 679 -33.81 -2.67 -17.70
N ILE A 680 -35.01 -2.36 -17.21
CA ILE A 680 -36.30 -2.92 -17.66
C ILE A 680 -37.15 -1.78 -18.24
N GLY A 681 -37.58 -1.91 -19.49
CA GLY A 681 -38.33 -0.88 -20.22
C GLY A 681 -37.98 -0.93 -21.71
N GLU A 682 -38.75 -0.24 -22.55
CA GLU A 682 -38.65 -0.28 -24.03
C GLU A 682 -37.33 0.28 -24.58
N ASN A 683 -36.23 -0.41 -24.31
CA ASN A 683 -34.89 -0.08 -24.78
C ASN A 683 -34.38 -1.23 -25.66
N SER A 684 -33.54 -0.90 -26.65
CA SER A 684 -32.92 -1.93 -27.49
C SER A 684 -31.95 -2.77 -26.66
N ASN A 685 -32.14 -4.09 -26.65
CA ASN A 685 -31.22 -5.06 -26.03
C ASN A 685 -29.83 -5.11 -26.70
N SER A 686 -29.59 -4.31 -27.74
CA SER A 686 -28.32 -4.16 -28.45
C SER A 686 -27.34 -3.16 -27.80
N GLN A 687 -27.78 -2.34 -26.85
CA GLN A 687 -26.93 -1.34 -26.18
C GLN A 687 -26.32 -1.88 -24.88
N LEU A 688 -25.14 -1.37 -24.50
CA LEU A 688 -24.53 -1.63 -23.20
C LEU A 688 -25.31 -0.91 -22.09
N PHE A 689 -25.19 -1.39 -20.85
CA PHE A 689 -25.90 -0.80 -19.72
C PHE A 689 -25.49 0.67 -19.50
N SER A 690 -24.19 0.96 -19.54
CA SER A 690 -23.62 2.31 -19.41
C SER A 690 -24.10 3.30 -20.47
N GLN A 691 -24.53 2.80 -21.64
CA GLN A 691 -25.09 3.63 -22.71
C GLN A 691 -26.55 3.99 -22.45
N ILE A 692 -27.31 3.11 -21.81
CA ILE A 692 -28.71 3.33 -21.47
C ILE A 692 -28.85 4.18 -20.20
N PHE A 693 -27.96 3.99 -19.25
CA PHE A 693 -27.93 4.76 -18.00
C PHE A 693 -26.59 5.46 -17.81
N PRO A 694 -26.36 6.60 -18.50
CA PRO A 694 -25.17 7.40 -18.30
C PRO A 694 -25.21 8.03 -16.89
N ASN A 695 -24.33 7.57 -16.01
CA ASN A 695 -24.18 8.07 -14.64
C ASN A 695 -22.70 8.14 -14.27
N LYS A 696 -22.21 9.29 -13.79
CA LYS A 696 -20.77 9.49 -13.49
C LYS A 696 -20.24 8.58 -12.37
N ALA A 697 -21.11 8.09 -11.50
CA ALA A 697 -20.76 7.17 -10.43
C ALA A 697 -20.74 5.70 -10.89
N ILE A 698 -21.23 5.40 -12.10
CA ILE A 698 -21.24 4.05 -12.67
C ILE A 698 -20.37 4.04 -13.93
N ILE A 699 -19.23 3.36 -13.86
CA ILE A 699 -18.27 3.30 -14.96
C ILE A 699 -17.88 1.85 -15.25
N PRO A 700 -17.41 1.53 -16.47
CA PRO A 700 -16.85 0.21 -16.76
C PRO A 700 -15.77 -0.16 -15.72
N PHE A 701 -15.86 -1.36 -15.16
CA PHE A 701 -15.05 -1.75 -14.01
C PHE A 701 -13.55 -1.64 -14.27
N TRP A 702 -13.07 -2.15 -15.41
CA TRP A 702 -11.65 -2.11 -15.76
C TRP A 702 -11.12 -0.70 -16.04
N GLU A 703 -11.99 0.29 -16.24
CA GLU A 703 -11.63 1.70 -16.42
C GLU A 703 -11.62 2.46 -15.08
N SER A 704 -12.16 1.86 -14.01
CA SER A 704 -12.14 2.42 -12.66
C SER A 704 -10.77 2.29 -11.99
N LYS A 705 -10.49 3.15 -10.99
CA LYS A 705 -9.29 3.06 -10.14
C LYS A 705 -9.13 1.66 -9.55
N VAL A 706 -10.21 1.08 -9.03
CA VAL A 706 -10.19 -0.22 -8.36
C VAL A 706 -9.98 -1.37 -9.34
N GLY A 707 -10.57 -1.30 -10.54
CA GLY A 707 -10.38 -2.31 -11.58
C GLY A 707 -8.97 -2.27 -12.17
N GLN A 708 -8.39 -1.08 -12.34
CA GLN A 708 -6.99 -0.93 -12.74
C GLN A 708 -6.05 -1.57 -11.71
N ILE A 709 -6.24 -1.28 -10.41
CA ILE A 709 -5.46 -1.89 -9.32
C ILE A 709 -5.57 -3.42 -9.33
N LEU A 710 -6.79 -3.95 -9.48
CA LEU A 710 -6.99 -5.41 -9.53
C LEU A 710 -6.32 -6.01 -10.77
N SER A 711 -6.49 -5.40 -11.94
CA SER A 711 -5.90 -5.90 -13.19
C SER A 711 -4.38 -5.98 -13.13
N GLN A 712 -3.71 -4.95 -12.58
CA GLN A 712 -2.26 -4.96 -12.37
C GLN A 712 -1.84 -6.12 -11.46
N THR A 713 -2.60 -6.36 -10.39
CA THR A 713 -2.32 -7.50 -9.50
C THR A 713 -2.46 -8.84 -10.22
N LEU A 714 -3.47 -9.01 -11.07
CA LEU A 714 -3.66 -10.24 -11.86
C LEU A 714 -2.55 -10.41 -12.92
N MET A 715 -2.08 -9.32 -13.53
CA MET A 715 -0.94 -9.35 -14.46
C MET A 715 0.36 -9.76 -13.75
N LEU A 716 0.61 -9.29 -12.52
CA LEU A 716 1.73 -9.75 -11.69
C LEU A 716 1.64 -11.24 -11.36
N GLN A 717 0.43 -11.81 -11.36
CA GLN A 717 0.18 -13.25 -11.24
C GLN A 717 0.26 -13.99 -12.58
N LYS A 718 0.82 -13.36 -13.63
CA LYS A 718 1.05 -13.90 -14.97
C LYS A 718 -0.23 -14.15 -15.79
N MET A 719 -1.33 -13.47 -15.50
CA MET A 719 -2.53 -13.51 -16.35
C MET A 719 -2.42 -12.49 -17.50
N SER A 720 -2.79 -12.89 -18.72
CA SER A 720 -2.80 -11.97 -19.87
C SER A 720 -4.00 -11.01 -19.82
N TRP A 721 -3.91 -9.86 -20.49
CA TRP A 721 -5.01 -8.90 -20.55
C TRP A 721 -6.26 -9.46 -21.24
N ASP A 722 -6.07 -10.31 -22.26
CA ASP A 722 -7.16 -10.97 -22.94
C ASP A 722 -7.89 -11.98 -22.05
N ASP A 723 -7.16 -12.65 -21.14
CA ASP A 723 -7.76 -13.55 -20.16
C ASP A 723 -8.51 -12.76 -19.08
N ILE A 724 -7.94 -11.64 -18.61
CA ILE A 724 -8.56 -10.74 -17.63
C ILE A 724 -9.91 -10.22 -18.15
N LYS A 725 -9.97 -9.77 -19.42
CA LYS A 725 -11.20 -9.28 -20.06
C LYS A 725 -12.29 -10.35 -20.19
N LYS A 726 -11.92 -11.63 -20.22
CA LYS A 726 -12.84 -12.77 -20.35
C LYS A 726 -13.35 -13.29 -18.99
N LEU A 727 -12.85 -12.76 -17.88
CA LEU A 727 -13.31 -13.17 -16.55
C LEU A 727 -14.80 -12.89 -16.38
N SER A 728 -15.53 -13.87 -15.85
CA SER A 728 -16.93 -13.66 -15.47
C SER A 728 -17.02 -12.76 -14.23
N TYR A 729 -18.18 -12.16 -14.02
CA TYR A 729 -18.47 -11.35 -12.83
C TYR A 729 -18.10 -12.07 -11.53
N GLU A 730 -18.50 -13.32 -11.37
CA GLU A 730 -18.28 -14.09 -10.15
C GLU A 730 -16.80 -14.45 -9.93
N LYS A 731 -16.04 -14.68 -11.02
CA LYS A 731 -14.58 -14.82 -10.94
C LYS A 731 -13.92 -13.51 -10.51
N ILE A 732 -14.38 -12.37 -11.04
CA ILE A 732 -13.88 -11.05 -10.63
C ILE A 732 -14.14 -10.83 -9.13
N LEU A 733 -15.32 -11.20 -8.62
CA LEU A 733 -15.61 -11.11 -7.17
C LEU A 733 -14.68 -11.98 -6.33
N LEU A 734 -14.41 -13.22 -6.76
CA LEU A 734 -13.48 -14.12 -6.06
C LEU A 734 -12.06 -13.51 -6.04
N TYR A 735 -11.57 -13.02 -7.19
CA TYR A 735 -10.26 -12.36 -7.26
C TYR A 735 -10.21 -11.08 -6.43
N TRP A 736 -11.28 -10.28 -6.44
CA TRP A 736 -11.38 -9.08 -5.61
C TRP A 736 -11.29 -9.43 -4.13
N ARG A 737 -12.04 -10.43 -3.66
CA ARG A 737 -11.98 -10.87 -2.27
C ARG A 737 -10.57 -11.32 -1.88
N ASN A 738 -9.99 -12.23 -2.66
CA ASN A 738 -8.64 -12.74 -2.41
C ASN A 738 -7.59 -11.61 -2.45
N PHE A 739 -7.78 -10.61 -3.32
CA PHE A 739 -6.92 -9.42 -3.38
C PHE A 739 -7.00 -8.62 -2.08
N ILE A 740 -8.21 -8.29 -1.61
CA ILE A 740 -8.41 -7.55 -0.35
C ILE A 740 -7.83 -8.32 0.83
N GLU A 741 -8.11 -9.63 0.93
CA GLU A 741 -7.55 -10.49 1.98
C GLU A 741 -6.02 -10.47 1.99
N ASN A 742 -5.39 -10.55 0.82
CA ASN A 742 -3.93 -10.46 0.70
C ASN A 742 -3.38 -9.10 1.14
N LEU A 743 -4.02 -8.00 0.76
CA LEU A 743 -3.62 -6.66 1.22
C LEU A 743 -3.67 -6.55 2.74
N VAL A 744 -4.75 -7.04 3.33
CA VAL A 744 -4.97 -7.00 4.76
C VAL A 744 -3.99 -7.93 5.49
N LYS A 745 -3.73 -9.12 4.96
CA LYS A 745 -2.71 -10.06 5.46
C LYS A 745 -1.34 -9.41 5.47
N LYS A 746 -0.93 -8.72 4.39
CA LYS A 746 0.32 -7.95 4.34
C LYS A 746 0.39 -6.90 5.46
N GLN A 747 -0.70 -6.19 5.74
CA GLN A 747 -0.75 -5.22 6.85
C GLN A 747 -0.57 -5.91 8.21
N THR A 748 -1.21 -7.07 8.44
CA THR A 748 -1.03 -7.83 9.69
C THR A 748 0.41 -8.31 9.84
N ILE A 749 1.01 -8.84 8.78
CA ILE A 749 2.41 -9.25 8.79
C ILE A 749 3.33 -8.05 9.08
N LYS A 750 3.10 -6.88 8.48
CA LYS A 750 3.85 -5.64 8.78
C LYS A 750 3.72 -5.27 10.27
N LYS A 751 2.53 -5.40 10.87
CA LYS A 751 2.34 -5.19 12.32
C LYS A 751 3.09 -6.19 13.18
N ILE A 752 3.15 -7.46 12.77
CA ILE A 752 3.90 -8.50 13.48
C ILE A 752 5.40 -8.18 13.42
N ASN A 753 5.94 -7.91 12.24
CA ASN A 753 7.36 -7.56 12.07
C ASN A 753 7.71 -6.29 12.86
N ALA A 754 6.88 -5.23 12.80
CA ALA A 754 7.10 -4.01 13.59
C ALA A 754 7.11 -4.26 15.12
N LYS A 755 6.30 -5.18 15.63
CA LYS A 755 6.33 -5.60 17.06
C LYS A 755 7.63 -6.35 17.37
N LEU A 756 8.07 -7.24 16.49
CA LEU A 756 9.30 -8.01 16.63
C LEU A 756 10.54 -7.10 16.59
N ASP A 757 10.60 -6.16 15.64
CA ASP A 757 11.70 -5.20 15.49
C ASP A 757 11.79 -4.25 16.68
N SER A 758 10.64 -3.77 17.18
CA SER A 758 10.59 -2.92 18.38
C SER A 758 11.27 -3.60 19.57
N SER A 759 11.11 -4.92 19.76
CA SER A 759 11.73 -5.65 20.89
C SER A 759 13.27 -5.65 20.85
N ASN A 760 13.87 -5.79 19.66
CA ASN A 760 15.32 -5.75 19.47
C ASN A 760 15.87 -4.33 19.62
N LEU A 761 15.16 -3.34 19.06
CA LEU A 761 15.50 -1.94 19.21
C LEU A 761 15.45 -1.52 20.68
N ILE A 762 14.38 -1.85 21.40
CA ILE A 762 14.23 -1.64 22.85
C ILE A 762 15.43 -2.24 23.60
N LYS A 763 15.79 -3.48 23.29
CA LYS A 763 16.91 -4.20 23.90
C LYS A 763 18.24 -3.44 23.74
N ASN A 764 18.58 -3.03 22.52
CA ASN A 764 19.83 -2.31 22.22
C ASN A 764 19.88 -0.92 22.85
N ARG A 765 18.74 -0.22 22.90
CA ARG A 765 18.61 1.12 23.50
C ARG A 765 18.79 1.08 25.00
N ILE A 766 18.19 0.08 25.65
CA ILE A 766 18.32 -0.17 27.09
C ILE A 766 19.76 -0.53 27.44
N ILE A 767 20.41 -1.42 26.68
CA ILE A 767 21.83 -1.75 26.89
C ILE A 767 22.71 -0.50 26.76
N SER A 768 22.46 0.34 25.75
CA SER A 768 23.22 1.58 25.54
C SER A 768 22.99 2.62 26.64
N ALA A 769 21.78 2.68 27.19
CA ALA A 769 21.43 3.54 28.32
C ALA A 769 22.12 3.08 29.61
N ILE A 770 22.11 1.78 29.87
CA ILE A 770 22.68 1.17 31.07
C ILE A 770 24.21 1.28 31.08
N LYS A 771 24.87 1.11 29.92
CA LYS A 771 26.33 1.30 29.78
C LYS A 771 26.86 2.71 30.09
N LYS A 772 25.97 3.70 30.21
CA LYS A 772 26.31 5.14 30.36
C LYS A 772 25.88 5.71 31.71
N LYS A 773 25.59 4.89 32.73
CA LYS A 773 25.11 5.37 34.04
C LYS A 773 25.92 4.88 35.24
N LYS A 774 25.95 5.75 36.25
CA LYS A 774 26.57 5.64 37.58
C LYS A 774 25.93 4.49 38.37
N ILE A 775 26.75 3.57 38.87
CA ILE A 775 26.40 2.70 40.00
C ILE A 775 26.38 3.60 41.24
N ILE A 776 25.20 3.82 41.84
CA ILE A 776 25.10 4.56 43.10
C ILE A 776 25.37 3.58 44.24
N GLY A 777 26.57 3.63 44.82
CA GLY A 777 26.80 3.06 46.15
C GLY A 777 26.00 3.87 47.18
N ASN A 778 25.25 3.19 48.04
CA ASN A 778 24.44 3.80 49.09
C ASN A 778 25.24 4.84 49.89
N SER A 779 24.94 6.13 49.68
CA SER A 779 25.34 7.21 50.57
C SER A 779 24.22 7.43 51.59
N GLN A 780 24.48 6.95 52.80
CA GLN A 780 23.86 7.27 54.08
C GLN A 780 22.50 8.00 54.08
N ASN A 781 21.42 7.24 54.25
CA ASN A 781 20.40 7.45 55.31
C ASN A 781 19.23 6.46 55.15
N SER A 782 19.46 5.19 55.49
CA SER A 782 18.38 4.32 55.97
C SER A 782 18.99 3.20 56.81
N LYS A 783 18.50 3.08 58.05
CA LYS A 783 18.84 2.00 58.98
C LYS A 783 18.28 0.68 58.43
N PHE A 784 19.03 -0.04 57.61
CA PHE A 784 18.84 -1.48 57.45
C PHE A 784 20.19 -2.18 57.29
N LYS A 785 20.45 -3.13 58.20
CA LYS A 785 21.66 -3.95 58.24
C LYS A 785 21.53 -5.14 57.26
N LEU A 786 22.59 -5.28 56.46
CA LEU A 786 23.20 -6.49 55.88
C LEU A 786 22.44 -7.32 54.81
N GLY A 787 23.01 -7.27 53.61
CA GLY A 787 22.98 -8.30 52.57
C GLY A 787 23.57 -7.75 51.26
N LYS A 788 24.77 -8.22 50.86
CA LYS A 788 25.52 -8.02 49.60
C LYS A 788 25.06 -6.90 48.64
N ASN A 789 25.94 -5.93 48.36
CA ASN A 789 25.90 -4.94 47.26
C ASN A 789 24.71 -5.10 46.30
N ASN A 790 23.56 -4.49 46.63
CA ASN A 790 22.46 -4.35 45.68
C ASN A 790 22.83 -3.24 44.71
N THR A 791 23.48 -3.59 43.60
CA THR A 791 23.71 -2.70 42.47
C THR A 791 22.35 -2.35 41.86
N ILE A 792 21.88 -1.11 42.06
CA ILE A 792 20.60 -0.65 41.51
C ILE A 792 20.87 -0.07 40.12
N LEU A 793 20.26 -0.66 39.09
CA LEU A 793 20.21 -0.08 37.74
C LEU A 793 18.93 0.75 37.60
N GLU A 794 19.07 2.07 37.46
CA GLU A 794 17.92 2.97 37.26
C GLU A 794 17.93 3.64 35.89
N ILE A 795 16.81 3.57 35.16
CA ILE A 795 16.54 4.37 33.96
C ILE A 795 15.93 5.71 34.43
N ASN A 796 16.33 6.84 33.83
CA ASN A 796 15.73 8.12 34.22
C ASN A 796 14.26 8.23 33.71
N PRO A 797 13.40 9.06 34.35
CA PRO A 797 11.97 9.15 34.00
C PRO A 797 11.68 9.58 32.56
N GLU A 798 12.51 10.45 31.98
CA GLU A 798 12.34 10.93 30.60
C GLU A 798 12.66 9.83 29.57
N MET A 799 13.71 9.04 29.79
CA MET A 799 14.06 7.89 28.98
C MET A 799 13.05 6.76 29.13
N GLN A 800 12.48 6.60 30.32
CA GLN A 800 11.35 5.69 30.54
C GLN A 800 10.16 6.10 29.67
N ALA A 801 9.84 7.39 29.58
CA ALA A 801 8.80 7.88 28.69
C ALA A 801 9.11 7.61 27.21
N ASP A 802 10.35 7.81 26.77
CA ASP A 802 10.74 7.53 25.38
C ASP A 802 10.75 6.03 25.05
N LEU A 803 11.19 5.18 25.98
CA LEU A 803 11.08 3.73 25.84
C LEU A 803 9.62 3.27 25.79
N LEU A 804 8.74 3.79 26.66
CA LEU A 804 7.31 3.47 26.64
C LEU A 804 6.64 3.92 25.33
N LYS A 805 7.00 5.09 24.78
CA LYS A 805 6.57 5.52 23.44
C LYS A 805 6.97 4.52 22.36
N ILE A 806 8.17 3.93 22.46
CA ILE A 806 8.64 2.91 21.50
C ILE A 806 7.82 1.62 21.60
N MET A 807 7.50 1.17 22.83
CA MET A 807 6.87 -0.14 23.06
C MET A 807 5.34 -0.15 22.86
N ILE A 808 4.65 0.94 23.22
CA ILE A 808 3.19 0.99 23.32
C ILE A 808 2.57 1.64 22.07
N GLY A 809 3.22 2.67 21.50
CA GLY A 809 2.80 3.32 20.24
C GLY A 809 1.51 4.15 20.30
N ASP A 810 0.59 3.84 21.21
CA ASP A 810 -0.63 4.59 21.52
C ASP A 810 -0.39 5.61 22.64
N ILE A 811 -0.77 6.87 22.42
CA ILE A 811 -0.53 7.97 23.37
C ILE A 811 -1.39 7.80 24.62
N ASP A 812 -2.63 7.34 24.46
CA ASP A 812 -3.61 7.27 25.55
C ASP A 812 -3.23 6.17 26.56
N GLU A 813 -2.52 5.14 26.10
CA GLU A 813 -2.06 4.03 26.94
C GLU A 813 -0.75 4.32 27.69
N ILE A 814 0.10 5.26 27.22
CA ILE A 814 1.41 5.55 27.86
C ILE A 814 1.25 6.07 29.29
N ALA A 815 0.24 6.91 29.54
CA ALA A 815 0.03 7.53 30.86
C ALA A 815 -0.25 6.49 31.95
N GLY A 816 -0.88 5.37 31.59
CA GLY A 816 -1.25 4.28 32.48
C GLY A 816 -0.15 3.24 32.75
N ASN A 817 1.04 3.34 32.14
CA ASN A 817 2.08 2.30 32.23
C ASN A 817 3.41 2.82 32.82
N GLU A 818 4.18 1.93 33.46
CA GLU A 818 5.53 2.17 33.99
C GLU A 818 6.50 1.04 33.62
N LEU A 819 7.80 1.32 33.53
CA LEU A 819 8.85 0.34 33.22
C LEU A 819 9.73 0.14 34.45
N LYS A 820 9.88 -1.11 34.91
CA LYS A 820 10.76 -1.49 36.03
C LYS A 820 11.87 -2.43 35.60
N ILE A 821 13.08 -2.19 36.10
CA ILE A 821 14.18 -3.17 36.04
C ILE A 821 14.08 -4.05 37.30
N GLU A 822 14.10 -5.37 37.11
CA GLU A 822 13.97 -6.38 38.15
C GLU A 822 15.08 -7.44 38.00
N ASN A 823 15.36 -8.21 39.07
CA ASN A 823 16.26 -9.38 39.06
C ASN A 823 17.68 -9.09 38.53
N ILE A 824 18.30 -8.01 39.01
CA ILE A 824 19.68 -7.65 38.64
C ILE A 824 20.64 -8.61 39.35
N ILE A 825 21.49 -9.30 38.59
CA ILE A 825 22.50 -10.24 39.06
C ILE A 825 23.81 -9.92 38.35
N GLU A 826 24.86 -9.61 39.10
CA GLU A 826 26.21 -9.50 38.58
C GLU A 826 26.85 -10.90 38.48
N ASN A 827 27.36 -11.23 37.31
CA ASN A 827 28.10 -12.44 37.01
C ASN A 827 29.57 -12.30 37.46
N GLN A 828 30.26 -13.43 37.60
CA GLN A 828 31.67 -13.46 38.01
C GLN A 828 32.62 -12.74 37.04
N ASP A 829 32.21 -12.54 35.78
CA ASP A 829 32.96 -11.84 34.74
C ASP A 829 32.68 -10.33 34.70
N GLY A 830 31.98 -9.78 35.69
CA GLY A 830 31.60 -8.36 35.77
C GLY A 830 30.45 -7.97 34.85
N THR A 831 29.78 -8.94 34.21
CA THR A 831 28.60 -8.68 33.38
C THR A 831 27.30 -8.82 34.19
N PHE A 832 26.21 -8.20 33.74
CA PHE A 832 24.94 -8.18 34.45
C PHE A 832 23.84 -8.94 33.72
N ASN A 833 23.05 -9.69 34.47
CA ASN A 833 21.76 -10.24 34.07
C ASN A 833 20.66 -9.42 34.73
N PHE A 834 19.61 -9.05 34.00
CA PHE A 834 18.46 -8.33 34.57
C PHE A 834 17.21 -8.56 33.72
N LYS A 835 16.05 -8.22 34.27
CA LYS A 835 14.76 -8.24 33.58
C LYS A 835 14.15 -6.86 33.54
N ILE A 836 13.38 -6.56 32.50
CA ILE A 836 12.61 -5.33 32.39
C ILE A 836 11.16 -5.67 32.22
N ASN A 837 10.30 -5.06 33.05
CA ASN A 837 8.89 -5.35 33.13
C ASN A 837 8.06 -4.07 32.92
N ILE A 838 7.03 -4.14 32.07
CA ILE A 838 6.05 -3.05 31.93
C ILE A 838 4.86 -3.34 32.82
N ILE A 839 4.51 -2.41 33.70
CA ILE A 839 3.45 -2.56 34.68
C ILE A 839 2.40 -1.48 34.43
N ASN A 840 1.13 -1.87 34.36
CA ASN A 840 0.03 -0.91 34.34
C ASN A 840 -0.19 -0.37 35.76
N LYS A 841 -0.18 0.95 35.92
CA LYS A 841 -0.36 1.66 37.20
C LYS A 841 -1.73 1.42 37.83
N ASN A 842 -2.74 1.10 37.01
CA ASN A 842 -4.16 1.07 37.40
C ASN A 842 -4.73 -0.35 37.57
N GLU A 843 -4.01 -1.41 37.21
CA GLU A 843 -4.49 -2.80 37.39
C GLU A 843 -3.45 -3.68 38.10
N LYS A 844 -3.87 -4.38 39.17
CA LYS A 844 -3.16 -5.56 39.72
C LYS A 844 -3.19 -6.79 38.77
N LYS A 845 -3.63 -6.62 37.52
CA LYS A 845 -3.61 -7.61 36.45
C LYS A 845 -2.88 -7.01 35.26
N ASN A 846 -1.99 -7.82 34.69
CA ASN A 846 -1.16 -7.48 33.53
C ASN A 846 -2.04 -7.05 32.34
N GLY A 847 -2.12 -5.76 32.08
CA GLY A 847 -2.82 -5.19 30.93
C GLY A 847 -2.05 -5.43 29.63
N LEU A 848 -2.80 -5.80 28.58
CA LEU A 848 -2.52 -5.88 27.14
C LEU A 848 -1.37 -6.76 26.61
N LEU A 849 -0.28 -6.90 27.34
CA LEU A 849 0.82 -7.81 27.01
C LEU A 849 0.53 -9.12 27.77
N GLY A 850 0.50 -10.27 27.08
CA GLY A 850 0.41 -11.58 27.75
C GLY A 850 1.43 -11.68 28.89
N LYS A 851 1.27 -12.60 29.86
CA LYS A 851 2.12 -12.69 31.08
C LYS A 851 3.65 -12.61 30.85
N ASN A 852 4.12 -12.81 29.61
CA ASN A 852 5.51 -12.74 29.16
C ASN A 852 5.84 -11.56 28.21
N ASP A 853 4.86 -10.86 27.63
CA ASP A 853 5.07 -9.90 26.53
C ASP A 853 5.57 -8.52 26.99
N GLY A 854 5.48 -8.22 28.30
CA GLY A 854 6.07 -7.02 28.91
C GLY A 854 7.43 -7.27 29.57
N LYS A 855 7.96 -8.50 29.48
CA LYS A 855 9.15 -8.95 30.21
C LYS A 855 10.33 -9.22 29.27
N PHE A 856 11.31 -8.32 29.27
CA PHE A 856 12.55 -8.49 28.54
C PHE A 856 13.62 -9.06 29.47
N THR A 857 14.28 -10.15 29.09
CA THR A 857 15.40 -10.73 29.86
C THR A 857 16.72 -10.43 29.19
N PHE A 858 17.67 -9.92 29.97
CA PHE A 858 19.02 -9.57 29.56
C PHE A 858 20.01 -10.46 30.30
N LYS A 859 21.02 -10.95 29.59
CA LYS A 859 22.08 -11.80 30.15
C LYS A 859 23.44 -11.33 29.66
N ASN A 860 24.43 -11.43 30.54
CA ASN A 860 25.84 -11.14 30.29
C ASN A 860 26.09 -9.75 29.69
N ILE A 861 25.39 -8.74 30.19
CA ILE A 861 25.56 -7.36 29.73
C ILE A 861 26.76 -6.73 30.43
N ASN A 862 27.82 -6.44 29.68
CA ASN A 862 28.95 -5.68 30.19
C ASN A 862 28.51 -4.22 30.45
N ILE A 863 28.55 -3.80 31.71
CA ILE A 863 28.28 -2.44 32.17
C ILE A 863 29.62 -1.85 32.61
N SER A 864 30.20 -0.97 31.79
CA SER A 864 31.41 -0.25 32.17
C SER A 864 31.05 0.88 33.13
N GLU A 865 31.70 0.94 34.29
CA GLU A 865 31.70 2.14 35.12
C GLU A 865 32.30 3.30 34.32
N THR A 866 31.51 4.34 34.07
CA THR A 866 32.03 5.60 33.56
C THR A 866 32.29 6.52 34.73
N ASP A 867 33.55 6.96 34.87
CA ASP A 867 34.03 7.89 35.89
C ASP A 867 33.09 9.07 36.11
N GLN A 868 33.01 9.49 37.37
CA GLN A 868 32.14 10.52 37.91
C GLN A 868 31.95 11.72 36.95
N TYR A 869 30.71 11.91 36.48
CA TYR A 869 30.28 13.09 35.74
C TYR A 869 30.32 14.40 36.55
N GLU A 870 30.86 14.38 37.78
CA GLU A 870 30.79 15.48 38.75
C GLU A 870 31.50 16.76 38.27
N ASN A 871 32.36 16.68 37.25
CA ASN A 871 33.05 17.85 36.65
C ASN A 871 32.84 18.02 35.13
N LYS A 872 31.94 17.26 34.49
CA LYS A 872 31.72 17.35 33.03
C LYS A 872 30.51 18.22 32.70
N THR A 873 30.60 19.03 31.66
CA THR A 873 29.48 19.80 31.13
C THR A 873 28.44 18.88 30.51
N LYS A 874 27.20 19.05 30.92
CA LYS A 874 26.05 18.29 30.46
C LYS A 874 25.63 18.74 29.06
N ILE A 875 25.44 17.78 28.14
CA ILE A 875 24.79 17.96 26.84
C ILE A 875 23.39 17.36 26.92
N ASP A 876 22.39 18.18 26.62
CA ASP A 876 20.98 17.79 26.56
C ASP A 876 20.32 18.46 25.36
N PHE A 877 19.39 17.74 24.73
CA PHE A 877 18.69 18.21 23.54
C PHE A 877 17.21 18.38 23.85
N LYS A 878 16.70 19.58 23.58
CA LYS A 878 15.26 19.89 23.64
C LYS A 878 14.56 19.34 22.41
N LEU A 879 13.29 18.99 22.57
CA LEU A 879 12.43 18.42 21.51
C LEU A 879 11.36 19.41 21.03
N ASP A 880 11.24 20.55 21.70
CA ASP A 880 10.08 21.46 21.64
C ASP A 880 9.84 22.06 20.25
N LYS A 881 10.85 22.06 19.36
CA LYS A 881 10.73 22.50 17.96
C LYS A 881 10.57 21.37 16.94
N ILE A 882 10.75 20.10 17.33
CA ILE A 882 10.46 18.92 16.48
C ILE A 882 9.01 18.44 16.73
N ASN A 883 8.08 19.35 17.02
CA ASN A 883 6.66 19.05 16.84
C ASN A 883 6.38 19.06 15.35
N LEU A 884 6.59 17.89 14.75
CA LEU A 884 6.11 17.49 13.43
C LEU A 884 4.64 17.91 13.33
N LEU A 885 4.37 18.96 12.55
CA LEU A 885 3.05 19.51 12.32
C LEU A 885 2.09 18.36 11.97
N SER A 886 1.14 18.12 12.87
CA SER A 886 0.12 17.08 12.80
C SER A 886 -0.94 17.34 11.71
N GLY A 887 -0.52 17.72 10.51
CA GLY A 887 -1.44 18.07 9.43
C GLY A 887 -0.84 18.28 8.04
N GLU A 888 0.48 18.43 7.87
CA GLU A 888 1.07 18.66 6.55
C GLU A 888 2.24 17.71 6.23
N LYS A 889 2.23 17.26 4.97
CA LYS A 889 3.04 16.23 4.33
C LYS A 889 4.53 16.19 4.71
N ASN A 890 5.03 14.97 4.93
CA ASN A 890 6.42 14.50 4.76
C ASN A 890 7.56 15.38 5.29
N THR A 891 7.94 15.17 6.55
CA THR A 891 9.23 15.61 7.10
C THR A 891 10.20 14.43 7.26
N ASN A 892 10.66 13.86 6.15
CA ASN A 892 11.84 12.97 6.11
C ASN A 892 13.16 13.77 5.96
N ASN A 893 13.26 15.00 6.48
CA ASN A 893 14.46 15.83 6.32
C ASN A 893 15.47 15.58 7.44
N TYR A 894 16.29 14.54 7.26
CA TYR A 894 17.38 14.19 8.17
C TYR A 894 18.37 15.33 8.41
N ALA A 895 18.61 16.18 7.41
CA ALA A 895 19.49 17.32 7.57
C ALA A 895 18.89 18.41 8.47
N GLU A 896 17.58 18.64 8.43
CA GLU A 896 16.92 19.56 9.38
C GLU A 896 16.97 19.04 10.80
N ILE A 897 16.77 17.73 10.99
CA ILE A 897 16.89 17.08 12.30
C ILE A 897 18.33 17.21 12.83
N ILE A 898 19.32 16.86 12.01
CA ILE A 898 20.75 16.97 12.37
C ILE A 898 21.13 18.42 12.65
N ASN A 899 20.77 19.36 11.76
CA ASN A 899 21.06 20.79 11.93
C ASN A 899 20.36 21.36 13.16
N TYR A 900 19.14 20.93 13.45
CA TYR A 900 18.43 21.32 14.66
C TYR A 900 19.24 20.91 15.89
N PHE A 901 19.68 19.66 15.97
CA PHE A 901 20.50 19.20 17.09
C PHE A 901 21.87 19.90 17.15
N TYR A 902 22.53 20.13 16.02
CA TYR A 902 23.78 20.91 15.98
C TYR A 902 23.61 22.38 16.37
N SER A 903 22.43 22.96 16.13
CA SER A 903 22.11 24.33 16.53
C SER A 903 21.83 24.48 18.03
N GLN A 904 21.67 23.37 18.76
CA GLN A 904 21.48 23.40 20.21
C GLN A 904 22.81 23.58 20.94
N GLU A 905 22.71 24.00 22.19
CA GLU A 905 23.87 24.19 23.05
C GLU A 905 24.71 22.91 23.13
N ASN A 906 26.01 23.02 22.80
CA ASN A 906 26.97 21.91 22.77
C ASN A 906 26.67 20.80 21.74
N GLY A 907 25.76 21.03 20.79
CA GLY A 907 25.41 20.05 19.76
C GLY A 907 26.56 19.70 18.81
N ASP A 908 27.44 20.67 18.52
CA ASP A 908 28.63 20.51 17.69
C ASP A 908 29.67 19.52 18.25
N LYS A 909 29.58 19.19 19.54
CA LYS A 909 30.51 18.32 20.28
C LYS A 909 30.13 16.85 20.24
N VAL A 910 29.07 16.51 19.53
CA VAL A 910 28.58 15.13 19.38
C VAL A 910 28.49 14.71 17.93
N ASP A 911 28.73 13.44 17.66
CA ASP A 911 28.34 12.78 16.43
C ASP A 911 26.86 12.40 16.54
N ILE A 912 26.10 12.72 15.49
CA ILE A 912 24.66 12.44 15.39
C ILE A 912 24.47 11.40 14.29
N VAL A 913 23.95 10.23 14.66
CA VAL A 913 23.61 9.17 13.70
C VAL A 913 22.09 9.02 13.69
N LEU A 914 21.46 9.32 12.56
CA LEU A 914 20.03 9.08 12.40
C LEU A 914 19.80 7.66 11.88
N GLU A 915 18.99 6.90 12.60
CA GLU A 915 18.58 5.55 12.24
C GLU A 915 17.08 5.55 11.96
N GLU A 916 16.69 5.16 10.74
CA GLU A 916 15.29 4.89 10.39
C GLU A 916 15.03 3.39 10.55
N GLU A 917 14.02 3.04 11.33
CA GLU A 917 13.47 1.69 11.36
C GLU A 917 11.94 1.79 11.24
N ASP A 918 11.40 1.27 10.13
CA ASP A 918 9.98 1.38 9.76
C ASP A 918 9.46 2.83 9.71
N ASN A 919 8.48 3.15 10.57
CA ASN A 919 7.84 4.46 10.70
C ASN A 919 8.41 5.22 11.91
N LYS A 920 9.67 5.01 12.27
CA LYS A 920 10.32 5.66 13.41
C LYS A 920 11.70 6.16 13.00
N ILE A 921 11.99 7.41 13.33
CA ILE A 921 13.31 8.02 13.18
C ILE A 921 13.92 8.15 14.57
N PHE A 922 15.16 7.68 14.72
CA PHE A 922 15.94 7.80 15.95
C PHE A 922 17.16 8.66 15.71
N ALA A 923 17.41 9.62 16.59
CA ALA A 923 18.67 10.33 16.65
C ALA A 923 19.57 9.72 17.72
N ASN A 924 20.71 9.18 17.34
CA ASN A 924 21.75 8.67 18.23
C ASN A 924 22.83 9.72 18.45
N PHE A 925 23.31 9.83 19.68
CA PHE A 925 24.34 10.78 20.04
C PHE A 925 25.57 10.09 20.64
N LYS A 926 26.74 10.47 20.16
CA LYS A 926 28.04 10.07 20.72
C LYS A 926 28.89 11.30 20.92
N VAL A 927 29.43 11.53 22.12
CA VAL A 927 30.41 12.60 22.32
C VAL A 927 31.65 12.29 21.49
N LYS A 928 32.09 13.25 20.67
CA LYS A 928 33.31 13.11 19.86
C LYS A 928 34.50 12.85 20.77
N ASP A 929 35.46 12.07 20.31
CA ASP A 929 36.56 11.58 21.14
C ASP A 929 37.34 12.73 21.82
N GLU A 930 37.52 13.83 21.11
CA GLU A 930 38.16 15.08 21.59
C GLU A 930 37.41 15.80 22.72
N PHE A 931 36.10 15.55 22.90
CA PHE A 931 35.27 16.21 23.91
C PHE A 931 34.87 15.29 25.08
N LYS A 932 35.21 13.99 25.03
CA LYS A 932 34.80 12.98 26.03
C LYS A 932 35.24 13.27 27.47
N ASN A 933 36.34 13.99 27.65
CA ASN A 933 36.87 14.33 28.97
C ASN A 933 36.10 15.47 29.63
N ASN A 934 35.48 16.35 28.85
CA ASN A 934 34.86 17.58 29.35
C ASN A 934 33.33 17.56 29.25
N PHE A 935 32.76 16.70 28.39
CA PHE A 935 31.32 16.67 28.11
C PHE A 935 30.72 15.28 28.34
N PHE A 936 29.44 15.26 28.72
CA PHE A 936 28.65 14.02 28.77
C PHE A 936 27.24 14.21 28.21
N LEU A 937 26.66 13.13 27.69
CA LEU A 937 25.31 13.11 27.13
C LEU A 937 24.29 12.63 28.16
N GLN A 938 23.26 13.43 28.43
CA GLN A 938 22.13 12.97 29.24
C GLN A 938 21.21 12.02 28.46
N LYS A 939 20.99 12.31 27.17
CA LYS A 939 20.13 11.53 26.26
C LYS A 939 20.98 10.96 25.13
N PRO A 940 21.43 9.69 25.22
CA PRO A 940 22.25 9.09 24.17
C PRO A 940 21.45 8.77 22.91
N PHE A 941 20.12 8.81 22.95
CA PHE A 941 19.25 8.70 21.79
C PHE A 941 17.93 9.46 22.02
N ILE A 942 17.24 9.81 20.93
CA ILE A 942 15.93 10.48 20.91
C ILE A 942 15.04 9.88 19.82
N LEU A 943 13.78 9.55 20.14
CA LEU A 943 12.77 9.16 19.14
C LEU A 943 12.08 10.39 18.59
N LEU A 944 12.02 10.51 17.25
CA LEU A 944 11.43 11.65 16.56
C LEU A 944 10.04 11.37 15.96
N ARG A 945 9.61 10.10 15.88
CA ARG A 945 8.33 9.58 15.33
C ARG A 945 8.05 9.96 13.86
N LYS A 946 7.87 8.98 12.97
CA LYS A 946 7.16 9.20 11.70
C LYS A 946 5.67 9.07 12.03
N LEU A 947 4.83 10.01 11.59
CA LEU A 947 3.39 9.71 11.48
C LEU A 947 3.26 8.44 10.63
N PRO A 948 2.30 7.55 10.91
CA PRO A 948 2.12 6.35 10.11
C PRO A 948 2.05 6.79 8.65
N GLU A 949 2.90 6.20 7.80
CA GLU A 949 2.71 6.28 6.36
C GLU A 949 1.23 6.02 6.12
N THR A 950 0.52 7.02 5.62
CA THR A 950 -0.82 6.85 5.08
C THR A 950 -0.66 5.86 3.93
N SER A 951 -0.71 4.57 4.26
CA SER A 951 -0.72 3.44 3.35
C SER A 951 0.12 3.66 2.09
N GLU A 952 1.42 3.38 2.15
CA GLU A 952 2.16 2.97 0.94
C GLU A 952 1.53 1.68 0.42
N ILE A 953 0.45 1.78 -0.37
CA ILE A 953 0.00 0.78 -1.31
C ILE A 953 -0.50 1.53 -2.56
N ILE A 954 0.42 1.61 -3.53
CA ILE A 954 0.26 2.06 -4.94
C ILE A 954 0.20 3.59 -5.16
N GLU A 955 1.34 4.25 -4.98
CA GLU A 955 1.82 5.20 -5.99
C GLU A 955 3.20 4.71 -6.44
N GLU A 956 3.24 3.53 -7.07
CA GLU A 956 4.28 3.33 -8.08
C GLU A 956 3.94 4.29 -9.21
N TRP A 957 4.95 5.02 -9.68
CA TRP A 957 4.83 5.94 -10.80
C TRP A 957 4.33 5.13 -12.00
N GLN A 958 3.01 5.16 -12.25
CA GLN A 958 2.44 4.53 -13.44
C GLN A 958 3.01 5.23 -14.65
N ASN A 959 3.62 4.46 -15.53
CA ASN A 959 3.92 4.93 -16.87
C ASN A 959 2.59 5.36 -17.50
N ILE A 960 2.51 6.59 -18.01
CA ILE A 960 1.29 7.11 -18.66
C ILE A 960 0.85 6.25 -19.86
N PHE A 961 1.78 5.44 -20.42
CA PHE A 961 1.51 4.50 -21.50
C PHE A 961 1.10 3.10 -21.06
N GLU A 962 1.20 2.73 -19.77
CA GLU A 962 0.80 1.39 -19.29
C GLU A 962 -0.72 1.16 -19.36
N LYS A 963 -1.52 2.22 -19.38
CA LYS A 963 -2.99 2.14 -19.55
C LYS A 963 -3.43 2.29 -21.01
N LEU A 964 -2.49 2.54 -21.91
CA LEU A 964 -2.80 2.64 -23.32
C LEU A 964 -2.91 1.22 -23.89
N ASP A 965 -4.14 0.73 -24.05
CA ASP A 965 -4.37 -0.53 -24.74
C ASP A 965 -4.10 -0.34 -26.24
N ILE A 966 -2.85 -0.59 -26.67
CA ILE A 966 -2.40 -0.42 -28.06
C ILE A 966 -3.29 -1.24 -29.03
N SER A 967 -3.91 -2.32 -28.56
CA SER A 967 -4.83 -3.12 -29.38
C SER A 967 -6.15 -2.40 -29.75
N ARG A 968 -6.52 -1.34 -29.02
CA ARG A 968 -7.65 -0.45 -29.36
C ARG A 968 -7.32 0.53 -30.49
N ILE A 969 -6.03 0.79 -30.73
CA ILE A 969 -5.57 1.60 -31.87
C ILE A 969 -5.54 0.70 -33.12
N ASN A 970 -6.73 0.32 -33.59
CA ASN A 970 -6.87 -0.37 -34.86
C ASN A 970 -7.12 0.65 -35.96
N LEU A 971 -6.08 0.95 -36.74
CA LEU A 971 -6.16 1.90 -37.84
C LEU A 971 -7.04 1.41 -39.00
N ALA A 972 -7.56 0.18 -39.00
CA ALA A 972 -8.55 -0.35 -39.94
C ALA A 972 -8.33 0.07 -41.42
N GLY A 973 -7.07 0.06 -41.88
CA GLY A 973 -6.72 0.44 -43.25
C GLY A 973 -6.61 1.95 -43.55
N VAL A 974 -6.48 2.82 -42.54
CA VAL A 974 -6.22 4.26 -42.73
C VAL A 974 -4.79 4.45 -43.27
N SER A 975 -4.71 4.74 -44.57
CA SER A 975 -3.46 4.97 -45.30
C SER A 975 -2.98 6.44 -45.26
N ASN A 976 -3.83 7.35 -44.78
CA ASN A 976 -3.51 8.77 -44.67
C ASN A 976 -2.86 9.10 -43.31
N PRO A 977 -1.61 9.61 -43.27
CA PRO A 977 -0.88 9.84 -42.03
C PRO A 977 -1.56 10.82 -41.06
N GLU A 978 -2.17 11.89 -41.55
CA GLU A 978 -2.85 12.89 -40.72
C GLU A 978 -4.14 12.33 -40.10
N LYS A 979 -4.87 11.48 -40.84
CA LYS A 979 -6.06 10.81 -40.30
C LYS A 979 -5.69 9.72 -39.30
N ALA A 980 -4.61 8.98 -39.55
CA ALA A 980 -4.09 8.00 -38.60
C ALA A 980 -3.61 8.69 -37.32
N LYS A 981 -2.87 9.79 -37.44
CA LYS A 981 -2.43 10.63 -36.31
C LYS A 981 -3.62 11.14 -35.50
N LYS A 982 -4.63 11.68 -36.17
CA LYS A 982 -5.85 12.15 -35.51
C LYS A 982 -6.59 11.03 -34.77
N PHE A 983 -6.75 9.87 -35.40
CA PHE A 983 -7.40 8.71 -34.78
C PHE A 983 -6.64 8.19 -33.56
N ILE A 984 -5.31 8.12 -33.64
CA ILE A 984 -4.44 7.74 -32.52
C ILE A 984 -4.60 8.75 -31.37
N LEU A 985 -4.58 10.04 -31.68
CA LEU A 985 -4.77 11.12 -30.70
C LEU A 985 -6.16 11.04 -30.04
N ASP A 986 -7.22 10.83 -30.83
CA ASP A 986 -8.59 10.72 -30.31
C ASP A 986 -8.75 9.48 -29.39
N GLU A 987 -8.08 8.36 -29.67
CA GLU A 987 -8.08 7.17 -28.79
C GLU A 987 -7.24 7.37 -27.52
N ILE A 988 -6.13 8.09 -27.60
CA ILE A 988 -5.34 8.49 -26.42
C ILE A 988 -6.16 9.44 -25.53
N GLU A 989 -6.87 10.39 -26.13
CA GLU A 989 -7.68 11.38 -25.43
C GLU A 989 -8.87 10.76 -24.67
N LYS A 990 -9.46 9.68 -25.22
CA LYS A 990 -10.51 8.88 -24.55
C LYS A 990 -10.03 8.22 -23.26
N VAL A 991 -8.75 7.88 -23.14
CA VAL A 991 -8.16 7.26 -21.94
C VAL A 991 -7.86 8.31 -20.85
N GLU A 992 -7.76 9.60 -21.19
CA GLU A 992 -7.16 10.65 -20.34
C GLU A 992 -8.16 11.64 -19.70
N LEU A 993 -9.47 11.38 -19.74
CA LEU A 993 -10.50 12.22 -19.09
C LEU A 993 -10.38 12.34 -17.55
N ARG A 994 -9.33 11.79 -16.92
CA ARG A 994 -8.97 12.02 -15.51
C ARG A 994 -7.45 12.20 -15.27
N LYS A 995 -6.79 13.17 -15.92
CA LYS A 995 -5.77 14.10 -15.35
C LYS A 995 -4.87 14.73 -16.45
N ASN A 996 -4.82 16.07 -16.47
CA ASN A 996 -3.77 16.97 -17.00
C ASN A 996 -3.10 16.68 -18.38
N ILE A 997 -3.73 17.20 -19.44
CA ILE A 997 -3.32 17.21 -20.87
C ILE A 997 -2.04 18.04 -21.20
N SER A 998 -1.37 18.67 -20.24
CA SER A 998 -0.41 19.75 -20.58
C SER A 998 1.04 19.33 -20.93
N LEU A 999 1.46 18.08 -20.73
CA LEU A 999 2.86 17.67 -21.02
C LEU A 999 3.04 17.00 -22.40
N MET A 1000 1.98 16.48 -23.00
CA MET A 1000 2.08 15.60 -24.18
C MET A 1000 2.10 16.35 -25.54
N LEU A 1001 1.53 17.56 -25.60
CA LEU A 1001 1.48 18.38 -26.81
C LEU A 1001 2.85 18.89 -27.29
N ILE A 1002 3.92 18.70 -26.51
CA ILE A 1002 5.28 19.15 -26.83
C ILE A 1002 6.12 18.02 -27.47
N LEU A 1003 5.71 16.76 -27.34
CA LEU A 1003 6.47 15.60 -27.85
C LEU A 1003 5.90 15.01 -29.17
N LEU A 1004 4.76 15.50 -29.66
CA LEU A 1004 4.12 15.06 -30.92
C LEU A 1004 4.05 16.16 -32.01
N SER A 1005 4.76 17.27 -31.78
CA SER A 1005 5.28 18.19 -32.80
C SER A 1005 6.72 17.80 -33.12
#